data_AF-A0A0Q3JEY1-F1
#
_entry.id   AF-A0A0Q3JEY1-F1
#
_cell.length_a   1.000
_cell.length_b   1.000
_cell.length_c   1.000
_cell.angle_alpha   90.00
_cell.angle_beta   90.00
_cell.angle_gamma   90.00
#
_symmetry.space_group_name_H-M   'P 1'
#
loop_
_entity.id
_entity.type
_entity.pdbx_description
1 polymer ?
#
loop_
_entity_poly.entity_id
_entity_poly.type
_entity_poly.pdbx_seq_one_letter_code
_entity_poly.pdbx_strand_id
1 'polypeptide(L)'
;MLPAVLSLLVLLLLSAGGRGQQGGGDGAVALPPATASPEEVFARINTVSRDLTDEVQSKYGFCMTNVRHEFNQTFNFTADPAFISDCDEQTTGQMVRMLCNKKETELYLSSLGSKRIARISRNCNQNSWPSGCQPGWACSTLDDNSFEGSIPSRAENCRPCCPGFFCPRGLTCMLPCPLGAYCPIGTLNETTNLCDPYSYQITPGVNHTCGSADSWADVLTTNDVFCPPGHHCPTTTQKFNCSKGSYCRKGSTDENKCIWRSRCKGNSTKEDIAVFGGTLIVVLSVALVLVYNCYDQFIAIRAKMSFNSRKKAAQIAQESATARQRWKSAKEVVLRHELGMFEPYDTPGQLATSSDEILHATEGNAQRSKNRKKLNVRTERFRRAYSQIDKEQALQLDKDKLTLSGIVSLAAENRPQRPMFEVAFKGLTLSIRKKKLLQSVTGKLSPGRLTAIMGPSGAGKTTFLNAVLGKTSGYKKDGLVLINGKSGSMQSYKKIIGFVPQDDIVHGNLTVEENLWFSGCCRLSKGMSKADKVLVLERVIGSLGLQEIRNSLVGTVEKRGISGGQRKRVNVGIEMVMEPSLLILDEPTTGLDSASSQQLLRALRHEASQGVNVCAVIHQPSYTLFDMFDDFVLLARGGLIAYHGPIREVENYFSGLGIKVPDRENPPDYYIDILEGIVKTKMRGHVTPKDLPLLWILHNGYEVPEDMRKNFEEINMIHELYNVGSISRELSSVEQSESTDSVQQNMRQANLLDRKTPGALAQYKYYLGRVAKQRLREATQQAVDYIILCIAGICIGTITKVNDDTLGVASYGYTIIAVSLLCQLAALRSFSPERLQYWRERESGMSSVAYFLARDTIDHFNTVVKPIVFLSTFYFFNNPRSTLRDNYLVLFALVYCVTGIGYTLAIWFELGLAQLCSALLPVVLVLVGTDPKFPQFIKELCYPKWTLEAFIIAGAKNYSGVWLITRCGALLKGNYDINFFALCIGIMMLNGVLFRFVALLSLLKLK
;
A
#
# COMPACT_ATOMS: atom_id res chain seq x y z
N MET A 1 17.96 10.51 -14.30
CA MET A 1 18.56 9.28 -14.85
C MET A 1 17.47 8.43 -15.49
N LEU A 2 17.07 8.73 -16.73
CA LEU A 2 16.16 7.90 -17.54
C LEU A 2 16.77 7.25 -18.80
N PRO A 3 17.88 7.72 -19.43
CA PRO A 3 18.28 7.20 -20.75
C PRO A 3 18.94 5.81 -20.71
N ALA A 4 19.44 5.38 -19.54
CA ALA A 4 20.24 4.15 -19.41
C ALA A 4 19.46 2.84 -19.61
N VAL A 5 18.11 2.87 -19.58
CA VAL A 5 17.28 1.65 -19.71
C VAL A 5 16.85 1.40 -21.17
N LEU A 6 16.74 2.44 -22.01
CA LEU A 6 16.35 2.28 -23.42
C LEU A 6 17.39 1.54 -24.25
N SER A 7 18.68 1.68 -23.93
CA SER A 7 19.77 1.24 -24.82
C SER A 7 20.00 -0.28 -24.85
N LEU A 8 19.36 -1.07 -23.99
CA LEU A 8 19.57 -2.53 -23.90
C LEU A 8 18.51 -3.36 -24.66
N LEU A 9 17.39 -2.75 -25.07
CA LEU A 9 16.26 -3.44 -25.70
C LEU A 9 16.29 -3.43 -27.24
N VAL A 10 17.16 -2.62 -27.84
CA VAL A 10 17.21 -2.38 -29.30
C VAL A 10 18.10 -3.40 -30.04
N LEU A 11 18.90 -4.19 -29.32
CA LEU A 11 20.00 -4.99 -29.88
C LEU A 11 19.71 -6.51 -30.06
N LEU A 12 18.44 -6.93 -30.01
CA LEU A 12 18.05 -8.36 -30.05
C LEU A 12 17.02 -8.75 -31.13
N LEU A 13 16.70 -7.85 -32.08
CA LEU A 13 15.64 -8.08 -33.09
C LEU A 13 16.05 -7.79 -34.55
N LEU A 14 17.32 -8.02 -34.92
CA LEU A 14 17.80 -7.87 -36.31
C LEU A 14 18.73 -9.00 -36.79
N SER A 15 18.17 -10.21 -36.94
CA SER A 15 18.64 -11.25 -37.88
C SER A 15 17.51 -12.28 -38.05
N ALA A 16 17.29 -12.94 -39.19
CA ALA A 16 17.96 -12.89 -40.50
C ALA A 16 16.94 -13.09 -41.64
N GLY A 17 17.40 -13.07 -42.91
CA GLY A 17 16.60 -13.54 -44.04
C GLY A 17 17.43 -13.78 -45.31
N GLY A 18 16.99 -14.69 -46.18
CA GLY A 18 17.43 -14.75 -47.58
C GLY A 18 17.68 -16.13 -48.23
N ARG A 19 16.80 -16.49 -49.19
CA ARG A 19 17.02 -17.28 -50.44
C ARG A 19 17.32 -18.80 -50.37
N GLY A 20 16.85 -19.55 -51.39
CA GLY A 20 17.10 -21.02 -51.48
C GLY A 20 16.68 -21.87 -52.72
N GLN A 21 16.52 -21.33 -53.93
CA GLN A 21 16.63 -22.08 -55.22
C GLN A 21 15.53 -23.10 -55.67
N GLN A 22 15.81 -23.95 -56.69
CA GLN A 22 14.87 -24.41 -57.74
C GLN A 22 14.83 -25.94 -58.00
N GLY A 23 13.77 -26.41 -58.69
CA GLY A 23 13.59 -27.74 -59.32
C GLY A 23 12.14 -28.23 -59.13
N GLY A 24 11.51 -29.04 -59.98
CA GLY A 24 11.80 -29.61 -61.31
C GLY A 24 10.53 -30.36 -61.77
N GLY A 25 10.22 -30.44 -63.08
CA GLY A 25 8.91 -30.94 -63.56
C GLY A 25 8.92 -32.39 -64.05
N ASP A 26 7.71 -32.97 -64.23
CA ASP A 26 7.34 -33.83 -65.37
C ASP A 26 5.90 -34.41 -65.25
N GLY A 27 5.35 -34.89 -66.38
CA GLY A 27 4.32 -35.95 -66.41
C GLY A 27 2.85 -35.52 -66.41
N ALA A 28 2.25 -35.37 -67.60
CA ALA A 28 0.80 -35.28 -67.77
C ALA A 28 0.18 -36.64 -68.17
N VAL A 29 -0.96 -37.01 -67.57
CA VAL A 29 -1.82 -38.12 -68.00
C VAL A 29 -3.28 -37.65 -67.92
N ALA A 30 -4.03 -37.84 -69.00
CA ALA A 30 -5.44 -37.45 -69.07
C ALA A 30 -6.36 -38.68 -69.07
N LEU A 31 -7.50 -38.57 -68.39
CA LEU A 31 -8.61 -39.53 -68.40
C LEU A 31 -9.94 -38.73 -68.54
N PRO A 32 -10.97 -39.29 -69.19
CA PRO A 32 -12.20 -38.57 -69.54
C PRO A 32 -13.14 -38.37 -68.33
N PRO A 33 -14.10 -37.43 -68.41
CA PRO A 33 -14.94 -37.05 -67.28
C PRO A 33 -15.90 -38.15 -66.86
N ALA A 34 -15.72 -38.67 -65.65
CA ALA A 34 -16.78 -39.33 -64.88
C ALA A 34 -17.58 -38.28 -64.10
N THR A 35 -18.85 -38.59 -63.79
CA THR A 35 -19.66 -37.81 -62.85
C THR A 35 -19.03 -37.87 -61.46
N ALA A 36 -18.60 -36.71 -60.93
CA ALA A 36 -17.89 -36.65 -59.66
C ALA A 36 -18.81 -37.07 -58.50
N SER A 37 -18.31 -37.91 -57.59
CA SER A 37 -19.08 -38.26 -56.40
C SER A 37 -19.12 -37.09 -55.40
N PRO A 38 -20.11 -37.01 -54.49
CA PRO A 38 -20.12 -36.00 -53.43
C PRO A 38 -18.84 -36.04 -52.57
N GLU A 39 -18.23 -37.22 -52.40
CA GLU A 39 -16.94 -37.38 -51.71
C GLU A 39 -15.78 -36.75 -52.50
N GLU A 40 -15.79 -36.83 -53.83
CA GLU A 40 -14.78 -36.23 -54.70
C GLU A 40 -14.90 -34.70 -54.75
N VAL A 41 -16.13 -34.17 -54.80
CA VAL A 41 -16.39 -32.73 -54.65
C VAL A 41 -15.90 -32.24 -53.28
N PHE A 42 -16.21 -32.99 -52.21
CA PHE A 42 -15.77 -32.67 -50.85
C PHE A 42 -14.24 -32.77 -50.71
N ALA A 43 -13.59 -33.77 -51.31
CA ALA A 43 -12.13 -33.90 -51.35
C ALA A 43 -11.47 -32.73 -52.08
N ARG A 44 -12.05 -32.24 -53.18
CA ARG A 44 -11.53 -31.11 -53.95
C ARG A 44 -11.69 -29.78 -53.20
N ILE A 45 -12.83 -29.56 -52.53
CA ILE A 45 -13.04 -28.42 -51.61
C ILE A 45 -12.01 -28.46 -50.46
N ASN A 46 -11.80 -29.62 -49.84
CA ASN A 46 -10.81 -29.78 -48.77
C ASN A 46 -9.35 -29.65 -49.26
N THR A 47 -9.07 -29.99 -50.51
CA THR A 47 -7.74 -29.81 -51.12
C THR A 47 -7.46 -28.32 -51.36
N VAL A 48 -8.40 -27.57 -51.96
CA VAL A 48 -8.27 -26.10 -52.09
C VAL A 48 -8.15 -25.42 -50.73
N SER A 49 -8.93 -25.86 -49.73
CA SER A 49 -8.83 -25.40 -48.33
C SER A 49 -7.44 -25.65 -47.72
N ARG A 50 -6.90 -26.86 -47.85
CA ARG A 50 -5.57 -27.24 -47.36
C ARG A 50 -4.48 -26.42 -48.06
N ASP A 51 -4.52 -26.32 -49.38
CA ASP A 51 -3.43 -25.74 -50.18
C ASP A 51 -3.45 -24.19 -50.18
N LEU A 52 -4.50 -23.60 -49.60
CA LEU A 52 -4.64 -22.18 -49.29
C LEU A 52 -4.25 -21.85 -47.83
N THR A 53 -4.12 -22.85 -46.95
CA THR A 53 -3.87 -22.68 -45.50
C THR A 53 -2.55 -21.95 -45.23
N ASP A 54 -1.47 -22.27 -45.93
CA ASP A 54 -0.14 -21.68 -45.68
C ASP A 54 -0.07 -20.19 -46.08
N GLU A 55 -0.77 -19.81 -47.15
CA GLU A 55 -0.84 -18.42 -47.59
C GLU A 55 -1.74 -17.58 -46.66
N VAL A 56 -2.86 -18.15 -46.21
CA VAL A 56 -3.69 -17.55 -45.16
C VAL A 56 -2.92 -17.45 -43.83
N GLN A 57 -2.08 -18.43 -43.49
CA GLN A 57 -1.21 -18.37 -42.32
C GLN A 57 -0.15 -17.25 -42.43
N SER A 58 0.43 -17.04 -43.61
CA SER A 58 1.39 -15.94 -43.85
C SER A 58 0.75 -14.55 -43.78
N LYS A 59 -0.52 -14.40 -44.21
CA LYS A 59 -1.17 -13.09 -44.35
C LYS A 59 -2.14 -12.74 -43.21
N TYR A 60 -2.74 -13.74 -42.57
CA TYR A 60 -3.79 -13.60 -41.55
C TYR A 60 -3.46 -14.31 -40.23
N GLY A 61 -2.23 -14.83 -40.05
CA GLY A 61 -1.80 -15.45 -38.79
C GLY A 61 -1.93 -14.56 -37.55
N PHE A 62 -1.90 -13.22 -37.71
CA PHE A 62 -2.14 -12.25 -36.63
C PHE A 62 -3.57 -12.29 -36.07
N CYS A 63 -4.55 -12.80 -36.83
CA CYS A 63 -5.96 -12.82 -36.46
C CYS A 63 -6.55 -14.21 -36.23
N MET A 64 -5.76 -15.29 -36.28
CA MET A 64 -6.20 -16.66 -36.01
C MET A 64 -5.23 -17.35 -35.05
N THR A 65 -5.74 -18.13 -34.10
CA THR A 65 -4.93 -18.88 -33.11
C THR A 65 -4.37 -20.17 -33.68
N ASN A 66 -5.10 -20.80 -34.60
CA ASN A 66 -4.64 -21.91 -35.43
C ASN A 66 -5.46 -21.86 -36.73
N VAL A 67 -4.84 -21.42 -37.83
CA VAL A 67 -5.53 -21.21 -39.10
C VAL A 67 -6.22 -22.50 -39.57
N ARG A 68 -5.52 -23.64 -39.55
CA ARG A 68 -6.08 -24.92 -40.01
C ARG A 68 -7.29 -25.36 -39.17
N HIS A 69 -7.26 -25.18 -37.86
CA HIS A 69 -8.40 -25.49 -36.98
C HIS A 69 -9.58 -24.56 -37.26
N GLU A 70 -9.34 -23.24 -37.30
CA GLU A 70 -10.42 -22.24 -37.43
C GLU A 70 -11.01 -22.18 -38.85
N PHE A 71 -10.20 -22.45 -39.88
CA PHE A 71 -10.66 -22.58 -41.27
C PHE A 71 -11.48 -23.86 -41.43
N ASN A 72 -11.04 -25.00 -40.88
CA ASN A 72 -11.86 -26.21 -40.80
C ASN A 72 -13.17 -25.94 -40.03
N GLN A 73 -13.13 -25.28 -38.87
CA GLN A 73 -14.34 -24.91 -38.12
C GLN A 73 -15.30 -24.00 -38.91
N THR A 74 -14.79 -23.27 -39.92
CA THR A 74 -15.58 -22.37 -40.77
C THR A 74 -16.17 -23.09 -42.00
N PHE A 75 -15.53 -24.15 -42.50
CA PHE A 75 -15.88 -24.83 -43.76
C PHE A 75 -16.05 -26.36 -43.64
N ASN A 76 -16.22 -26.92 -42.43
CA ASN A 76 -16.42 -28.35 -42.24
C ASN A 76 -17.88 -28.77 -42.46
N PHE A 77 -18.23 -29.13 -43.68
CA PHE A 77 -19.59 -29.54 -44.05
C PHE A 77 -19.92 -31.03 -43.80
N THR A 78 -19.11 -31.79 -43.06
CA THR A 78 -19.37 -33.23 -42.79
C THR A 78 -20.68 -33.53 -42.05
N ALA A 79 -21.35 -32.51 -41.50
CA ALA A 79 -22.60 -32.66 -40.76
C ALA A 79 -23.85 -32.77 -41.67
N ASP A 80 -23.82 -32.15 -42.86
CA ASP A 80 -24.89 -32.24 -43.86
C ASP A 80 -24.32 -31.98 -45.27
N PRO A 81 -24.13 -33.03 -46.10
CA PRO A 81 -23.68 -32.89 -47.47
C PRO A 81 -24.80 -32.58 -48.47
N ALA A 82 -26.08 -32.53 -48.07
CA ALA A 82 -27.22 -32.50 -49.01
C ALA A 82 -27.16 -31.34 -50.00
N PHE A 83 -26.78 -30.13 -49.55
CA PHE A 83 -26.66 -28.95 -50.43
C PHE A 83 -25.59 -29.10 -51.53
N ILE A 84 -24.65 -30.05 -51.41
CA ILE A 84 -23.67 -30.38 -52.45
C ILE A 84 -24.31 -31.29 -53.51
N SER A 85 -25.02 -32.35 -53.10
CA SER A 85 -25.75 -33.21 -54.04
C SER A 85 -26.86 -32.45 -54.78
N ASP A 86 -27.62 -31.62 -54.07
CA ASP A 86 -28.68 -30.79 -54.64
C ASP A 86 -28.13 -29.81 -55.70
N CYS A 87 -26.91 -29.32 -55.49
CA CYS A 87 -26.23 -28.40 -56.41
C CYS A 87 -25.65 -29.12 -57.64
N ASP A 88 -25.10 -30.32 -57.49
CA ASP A 88 -24.58 -31.08 -58.65
C ASP A 88 -25.71 -31.58 -59.56
N GLU A 89 -26.86 -31.97 -59.00
CA GLU A 89 -28.08 -32.22 -59.77
C GLU A 89 -28.56 -30.95 -60.52
N GLN A 90 -28.68 -29.82 -59.82
CA GLN A 90 -29.07 -28.53 -60.41
C GLN A 90 -28.10 -27.99 -61.47
N THR A 91 -26.83 -28.39 -61.43
CA THR A 91 -25.78 -28.02 -62.40
C THR A 91 -25.50 -29.13 -63.42
N THR A 92 -26.29 -30.22 -63.43
CA THR A 92 -26.16 -31.35 -64.38
C THR A 92 -24.75 -31.97 -64.39
N GLY A 93 -24.17 -32.21 -63.21
CA GLY A 93 -22.82 -32.79 -63.08
C GLY A 93 -21.67 -31.84 -63.37
N GLN A 94 -21.94 -30.52 -63.46
CA GLN A 94 -20.93 -29.51 -63.81
C GLN A 94 -20.48 -28.64 -62.62
N MET A 95 -20.92 -28.95 -61.40
CA MET A 95 -20.63 -28.16 -60.18
C MET A 95 -19.12 -27.88 -60.03
N VAL A 96 -18.29 -28.89 -60.25
CA VAL A 96 -16.83 -28.81 -60.12
C VAL A 96 -16.20 -27.78 -61.08
N ARG A 97 -16.77 -27.60 -62.28
CA ARG A 97 -16.33 -26.55 -63.24
C ARG A 97 -16.82 -25.15 -62.87
N MET A 98 -17.80 -25.02 -61.96
CA MET A 98 -18.34 -23.72 -61.51
C MET A 98 -17.70 -23.23 -60.20
N LEU A 99 -17.08 -24.11 -59.40
CA LEU A 99 -16.29 -23.73 -58.21
C LEU A 99 -15.09 -22.84 -58.58
N CYS A 100 -14.75 -21.88 -57.70
CA CYS A 100 -13.56 -21.04 -57.86
C CYS A 100 -12.26 -21.85 -57.69
N ASN A 101 -11.25 -21.55 -58.52
CA ASN A 101 -9.91 -22.12 -58.41
C ASN A 101 -9.07 -21.41 -57.32
N LYS A 102 -7.86 -21.92 -57.04
CA LYS A 102 -6.95 -21.36 -56.03
C LYS A 102 -6.65 -19.87 -56.26
N LYS A 103 -6.36 -19.45 -57.50
CA LYS A 103 -6.02 -18.06 -57.86
C LYS A 103 -7.22 -17.12 -57.82
N GLU A 104 -8.42 -17.59 -58.19
CA GLU A 104 -9.68 -16.85 -58.02
C GLU A 104 -9.98 -16.63 -56.52
N THR A 105 -9.75 -17.64 -55.69
CA THR A 105 -9.95 -17.60 -54.23
C THR A 105 -8.92 -16.71 -53.53
N GLU A 106 -7.65 -16.84 -53.88
CA GLU A 106 -6.54 -15.96 -53.44
C GLU A 106 -6.82 -14.50 -53.78
N LEU A 107 -7.26 -14.22 -55.02
CA LEU A 107 -7.65 -12.89 -55.46
C LEU A 107 -8.86 -12.37 -54.66
N TYR A 108 -9.90 -13.19 -54.45
CA TYR A 108 -11.04 -12.83 -53.61
C TYR A 108 -10.60 -12.43 -52.20
N LEU A 109 -9.83 -13.28 -51.52
CA LEU A 109 -9.27 -13.00 -50.20
C LEU A 109 -8.39 -11.75 -50.19
N SER A 110 -7.64 -11.49 -51.28
CA SER A 110 -6.82 -10.29 -51.41
C SER A 110 -7.63 -8.99 -51.50
N SER A 111 -8.87 -9.06 -52.00
CA SER A 111 -9.76 -7.91 -52.15
C SER A 111 -10.53 -7.55 -50.87
N LEU A 112 -10.58 -8.46 -49.89
CA LEU A 112 -11.32 -8.27 -48.63
C LEU A 112 -10.80 -7.05 -47.85
N GLY A 113 -11.71 -6.15 -47.52
CA GLY A 113 -11.42 -4.88 -46.84
C GLY A 113 -11.15 -3.68 -47.77
N SER A 114 -10.98 -3.90 -49.07
CA SER A 114 -10.96 -2.82 -50.07
C SER A 114 -12.39 -2.48 -50.51
N LYS A 115 -12.75 -1.18 -50.51
CA LYS A 115 -14.01 -0.70 -51.11
C LYS A 115 -14.07 -0.82 -52.64
N ARG A 116 -13.01 -1.32 -53.28
CA ARG A 116 -12.97 -1.61 -54.72
C ARG A 116 -12.60 -3.06 -54.93
N ILE A 117 -13.61 -3.93 -55.02
CA ILE A 117 -13.49 -5.15 -55.83
C ILE A 117 -13.43 -4.67 -57.28
N ALA A 118 -12.22 -4.64 -57.84
CA ALA A 118 -12.08 -4.52 -59.28
C ALA A 118 -12.65 -5.80 -59.92
N ARG A 119 -13.48 -5.67 -60.94
CA ARG A 119 -13.96 -6.82 -61.71
C ARG A 119 -12.80 -7.30 -62.59
N ILE A 120 -12.40 -8.55 -62.43
CA ILE A 120 -11.12 -9.06 -62.95
C ILE A 120 -11.29 -10.33 -63.82
N SER A 121 -12.44 -11.01 -63.78
CA SER A 121 -12.73 -12.06 -64.76
C SER A 121 -12.63 -11.50 -66.19
N ARG A 122 -11.90 -12.21 -67.06
CA ARG A 122 -11.57 -11.78 -68.44
C ARG A 122 -12.82 -11.48 -69.30
N ASN A 123 -13.98 -11.94 -68.87
CA ASN A 123 -15.23 -11.92 -69.62
C ASN A 123 -16.18 -10.79 -69.20
N CYS A 124 -15.98 -10.15 -68.05
CA CYS A 124 -16.87 -9.11 -67.53
C CYS A 124 -16.25 -7.71 -67.66
N ASN A 125 -16.58 -7.01 -68.75
CA ASN A 125 -16.06 -5.68 -69.07
C ASN A 125 -16.81 -4.58 -68.28
N GLN A 126 -16.28 -3.34 -68.29
CA GLN A 126 -16.97 -2.17 -67.71
C GLN A 126 -18.23 -1.78 -68.53
N ASN A 127 -18.17 -1.94 -69.85
CA ASN A 127 -19.19 -1.43 -70.78
C ASN A 127 -20.13 -2.51 -71.34
N SER A 128 -19.90 -3.79 -71.02
CA SER A 128 -20.75 -4.91 -71.45
C SER A 128 -20.86 -5.97 -70.36
N TRP A 129 -22.09 -6.36 -70.05
CA TRP A 129 -22.43 -7.44 -69.13
C TRP A 129 -22.98 -8.62 -69.93
N PRO A 130 -22.16 -9.59 -70.35
CA PRO A 130 -22.68 -10.86 -70.85
C PRO A 130 -23.39 -11.61 -69.72
N SER A 131 -24.27 -12.54 -70.09
CA SER A 131 -24.99 -13.42 -69.17
C SER A 131 -24.04 -14.13 -68.21
N GLY A 132 -24.34 -14.11 -66.91
CA GLY A 132 -23.52 -14.70 -65.85
C GLY A 132 -22.55 -13.74 -65.16
N CYS A 133 -22.32 -12.53 -65.68
CA CYS A 133 -21.57 -11.48 -64.97
C CYS A 133 -22.35 -10.84 -63.80
N GLN A 134 -23.62 -11.20 -63.60
CA GLN A 134 -24.48 -10.66 -62.54
C GLN A 134 -23.96 -10.97 -61.12
N PRO A 135 -24.30 -10.13 -60.11
CA PRO A 135 -24.17 -10.51 -58.70
C PRO A 135 -24.93 -11.83 -58.42
N GLY A 136 -24.31 -12.76 -57.68
CA GLY A 136 -24.95 -14.03 -57.30
C GLY A 136 -25.06 -15.09 -58.40
N TRP A 137 -24.36 -14.91 -59.54
CA TRP A 137 -24.31 -15.83 -60.67
C TRP A 137 -22.88 -16.37 -60.93
N ALA A 138 -22.79 -17.55 -61.54
CA ALA A 138 -21.54 -18.20 -61.94
C ALA A 138 -21.69 -18.95 -63.28
N CYS A 139 -20.56 -19.27 -63.91
CA CYS A 139 -20.46 -19.99 -65.18
C CYS A 139 -19.39 -21.09 -65.11
N SER A 140 -19.53 -22.12 -65.95
CA SER A 140 -18.53 -23.18 -66.09
C SER A 140 -17.27 -22.69 -66.83
N THR A 141 -16.15 -23.35 -66.56
CA THR A 141 -14.90 -23.21 -67.32
C THR A 141 -14.98 -23.94 -68.66
N LEU A 142 -14.39 -23.32 -69.69
CA LEU A 142 -14.22 -23.92 -71.03
C LEU A 142 -13.11 -24.98 -71.06
N ASP A 143 -12.04 -24.78 -70.27
CA ASP A 143 -10.88 -25.67 -70.23
C ASP A 143 -10.90 -26.58 -68.99
N ASP A 144 -10.77 -27.89 -69.18
CA ASP A 144 -10.47 -28.83 -68.07
C ASP A 144 -8.99 -28.75 -67.63
N ASN A 145 -8.10 -28.30 -68.52
CA ASN A 145 -6.65 -28.29 -68.34
C ASN A 145 -6.08 -26.95 -67.82
N SER A 146 -6.89 -26.08 -67.20
CA SER A 146 -6.40 -24.83 -66.59
C SER A 146 -5.68 -25.07 -65.25
N PHE A 147 -4.59 -25.84 -65.27
CA PHE A 147 -3.78 -26.17 -64.10
C PHE A 147 -3.10 -24.91 -63.52
N GLU A 148 -3.34 -24.70 -62.22
CA GLU A 148 -2.50 -24.01 -61.24
C GLU A 148 -1.62 -22.83 -61.72
N GLY A 149 -2.24 -21.74 -62.19
CA GLY A 149 -1.47 -20.51 -62.41
C GLY A 149 -2.25 -19.24 -62.78
N SER A 150 -3.43 -19.37 -63.41
CA SER A 150 -4.14 -18.21 -63.96
C SER A 150 -5.66 -18.23 -63.71
N ILE A 151 -6.30 -17.09 -63.97
CA ILE A 151 -7.76 -16.89 -63.86
C ILE A 151 -8.39 -17.35 -65.19
N PRO A 152 -9.29 -18.35 -65.18
CA PRO A 152 -9.90 -18.90 -66.38
C PRO A 152 -10.97 -17.95 -66.97
N SER A 153 -11.31 -18.17 -68.23
CA SER A 153 -12.51 -17.58 -68.86
C SER A 153 -13.71 -18.47 -68.62
N ARG A 154 -14.73 -17.93 -67.94
CA ARG A 154 -16.00 -18.59 -67.61
C ARG A 154 -17.14 -17.94 -68.37
N ALA A 155 -17.79 -18.67 -69.27
CA ALA A 155 -18.80 -18.14 -70.19
C ALA A 155 -19.94 -19.11 -70.53
N GLU A 156 -19.79 -20.40 -70.22
CA GLU A 156 -20.79 -21.42 -70.54
C GLU A 156 -21.68 -21.74 -69.35
N ASN A 157 -22.87 -22.27 -69.65
CA ASN A 157 -23.87 -22.76 -68.69
C ASN A 157 -24.11 -21.81 -67.50
N CYS A 158 -24.10 -20.50 -67.75
CA CYS A 158 -24.20 -19.47 -66.70
C CYS A 158 -25.57 -19.52 -66.00
N ARG A 159 -25.55 -19.64 -64.66
CA ARG A 159 -26.75 -19.80 -63.82
C ARG A 159 -26.65 -18.96 -62.53
N PRO A 160 -27.77 -18.63 -61.87
CA PRO A 160 -27.76 -18.19 -60.48
C PRO A 160 -27.14 -19.30 -59.62
N CYS A 161 -26.39 -18.92 -58.59
CA CYS A 161 -25.64 -19.89 -57.80
C CYS A 161 -26.52 -20.71 -56.84
N CYS A 162 -26.11 -21.96 -56.60
CA CYS A 162 -26.82 -22.90 -55.75
C CYS A 162 -27.06 -22.37 -54.33
N PRO A 163 -28.15 -22.78 -53.64
CA PRO A 163 -28.29 -22.58 -52.22
C PRO A 163 -27.06 -23.09 -51.45
N GLY A 164 -26.62 -22.34 -50.44
CA GLY A 164 -25.42 -22.66 -49.67
C GLY A 164 -24.10 -22.17 -50.28
N PHE A 165 -24.13 -21.64 -51.51
CA PHE A 165 -22.97 -21.02 -52.19
C PHE A 165 -23.18 -19.52 -52.40
N PHE A 166 -22.07 -18.76 -52.41
CA PHE A 166 -22.03 -17.35 -52.79
C PHE A 166 -21.09 -17.14 -53.98
N CYS A 167 -21.36 -16.09 -54.76
CA CYS A 167 -20.70 -15.85 -56.05
C CYS A 167 -20.20 -14.41 -56.16
N PRO A 168 -18.89 -14.18 -55.92
CA PRO A 168 -18.29 -12.86 -55.89
C PRO A 168 -18.52 -12.04 -57.18
N ARG A 169 -19.05 -10.83 -57.03
CA ARG A 169 -19.26 -9.88 -58.15
C ARG A 169 -18.02 -9.75 -59.03
N GLY A 170 -18.08 -10.30 -60.25
CA GLY A 170 -17.02 -10.19 -61.25
C GLY A 170 -15.90 -11.23 -61.19
N LEU A 171 -16.06 -12.32 -60.42
CA LEU A 171 -15.26 -13.56 -60.56
C LEU A 171 -16.03 -14.71 -61.22
N THR A 172 -17.37 -14.63 -61.30
CA THR A 172 -18.26 -15.58 -62.00
C THR A 172 -18.06 -17.07 -61.64
N CYS A 173 -17.66 -17.33 -60.39
CA CYS A 173 -17.39 -18.65 -59.83
C CYS A 173 -18.01 -18.79 -58.42
N MET A 174 -18.25 -20.03 -58.00
CA MET A 174 -18.91 -20.38 -56.73
C MET A 174 -17.91 -20.61 -55.60
N LEU A 175 -18.22 -20.06 -54.41
CA LEU A 175 -17.57 -20.37 -53.13
C LEU A 175 -18.63 -20.88 -52.13
N PRO A 176 -18.34 -21.89 -51.30
CA PRO A 176 -19.27 -22.34 -50.27
C PRO A 176 -19.41 -21.27 -49.19
N CYS A 177 -20.64 -21.03 -48.70
CA CYS A 177 -20.86 -20.12 -47.58
C CYS A 177 -20.26 -20.70 -46.28
N PRO A 178 -19.70 -19.86 -45.38
CA PRO A 178 -19.15 -20.31 -44.11
C PRO A 178 -20.26 -20.76 -43.15
N LEU A 179 -19.93 -21.65 -42.20
CA LEU A 179 -20.87 -22.03 -41.15
C LEU A 179 -21.30 -20.82 -40.29
N GLY A 180 -22.59 -20.77 -39.97
CA GLY A 180 -23.27 -19.60 -39.37
C GLY A 180 -23.73 -18.55 -40.39
N ALA A 181 -23.52 -18.76 -41.69
CA ALA A 181 -24.22 -18.03 -42.75
C ALA A 181 -25.60 -18.63 -43.06
N TYR A 182 -26.42 -17.89 -43.79
CA TYR A 182 -27.66 -18.36 -44.40
C TYR A 182 -27.71 -17.86 -45.85
N CYS A 183 -27.64 -18.78 -46.81
CA CYS A 183 -27.42 -18.49 -48.24
C CYS A 183 -28.49 -19.12 -49.15
N PRO A 184 -29.77 -18.69 -49.11
CA PRO A 184 -30.78 -19.05 -50.10
C PRO A 184 -30.52 -18.37 -51.46
N ILE A 185 -31.19 -18.84 -52.51
CA ILE A 185 -31.38 -18.04 -53.74
C ILE A 185 -32.25 -16.81 -53.37
N GLY A 186 -31.87 -15.62 -53.85
CA GLY A 186 -32.61 -14.38 -53.61
C GLY A 186 -33.88 -14.27 -54.45
N THR A 187 -34.83 -13.47 -53.98
CA THR A 187 -36.11 -13.20 -54.66
C THR A 187 -36.21 -11.73 -55.04
N LEU A 188 -36.70 -11.43 -56.25
CA LEU A 188 -36.91 -10.05 -56.70
C LEU A 188 -38.08 -9.42 -55.94
N ASN A 189 -37.82 -8.33 -55.24
CA ASN A 189 -38.83 -7.49 -54.63
C ASN A 189 -39.29 -6.43 -55.63
N GLU A 190 -40.46 -6.64 -56.22
CA GLU A 190 -41.05 -5.79 -57.27
C GLU A 190 -41.27 -4.33 -56.82
N THR A 191 -41.31 -4.07 -55.50
CA THR A 191 -41.52 -2.70 -54.97
C THR A 191 -40.23 -1.90 -54.84
N THR A 192 -39.07 -2.56 -54.71
CA THR A 192 -37.76 -1.91 -54.52
C THR A 192 -36.79 -2.15 -55.68
N ASN A 193 -37.09 -3.11 -56.56
CA ASN A 193 -36.18 -3.67 -57.57
C ASN A 193 -34.86 -4.21 -56.99
N LEU A 194 -34.91 -4.70 -55.73
CA LEU A 194 -33.80 -5.36 -55.05
C LEU A 194 -34.03 -6.87 -54.94
N CYS A 195 -32.95 -7.63 -54.93
CA CYS A 195 -32.93 -9.06 -54.63
C CYS A 195 -32.83 -9.27 -53.12
N ASP A 196 -33.95 -9.58 -52.47
CA ASP A 196 -33.97 -9.91 -51.04
C ASP A 196 -33.39 -11.33 -50.82
N PRO A 197 -32.54 -11.56 -49.80
CA PRO A 197 -32.13 -10.61 -48.76
C PRO A 197 -30.92 -9.74 -49.11
N TYR A 198 -30.22 -9.98 -50.22
CA TYR A 198 -28.88 -9.46 -50.54
C TYR A 198 -28.80 -8.02 -51.06
N SER A 199 -29.92 -7.28 -51.04
CA SER A 199 -29.96 -5.83 -51.25
C SER A 199 -29.35 -5.31 -52.57
N TYR A 200 -29.23 -6.15 -53.61
CA TYR A 200 -28.64 -5.78 -54.90
C TYR A 200 -29.68 -5.66 -56.03
N GLN A 201 -29.43 -4.76 -56.98
CA GLN A 201 -30.29 -4.53 -58.15
C GLN A 201 -29.93 -5.50 -59.29
N ILE A 202 -30.95 -5.93 -60.04
CA ILE A 202 -30.77 -6.64 -61.32
C ILE A 202 -30.32 -5.63 -62.39
N THR A 203 -29.47 -6.07 -63.33
CA THR A 203 -29.06 -5.27 -64.50
C THR A 203 -30.26 -4.92 -65.40
N PRO A 204 -30.60 -3.64 -65.61
CA PRO A 204 -31.75 -3.26 -66.44
C PRO A 204 -31.64 -3.76 -67.89
N GLY A 205 -32.76 -4.14 -68.48
CA GLY A 205 -32.87 -4.49 -69.90
C GLY A 205 -32.67 -5.97 -70.26
N VAL A 206 -32.57 -6.88 -69.28
CA VAL A 206 -32.45 -8.33 -69.55
C VAL A 206 -33.34 -9.14 -68.58
N ASN A 207 -34.05 -10.15 -69.11
CA ASN A 207 -34.98 -10.99 -68.35
C ASN A 207 -34.24 -12.03 -67.48
N HIS A 208 -33.58 -11.58 -66.41
CA HIS A 208 -32.88 -12.43 -65.45
C HIS A 208 -33.56 -12.45 -64.08
N THR A 209 -33.46 -13.59 -63.40
CA THR A 209 -33.81 -13.74 -61.98
C THR A 209 -32.68 -13.26 -61.08
N CYS A 210 -33.01 -13.01 -59.80
CA CYS A 210 -32.02 -12.86 -58.74
C CYS A 210 -31.13 -14.11 -58.60
N GLY A 211 -29.88 -13.92 -58.20
CA GLY A 211 -28.95 -14.98 -57.86
C GLY A 211 -28.92 -15.28 -56.35
N SER A 212 -27.89 -16.02 -55.92
CA SER A 212 -27.58 -16.18 -54.49
C SER A 212 -26.82 -14.96 -53.94
N ALA A 213 -26.20 -15.11 -52.77
CA ALA A 213 -25.28 -14.15 -52.17
C ALA A 213 -24.16 -13.75 -53.13
N ASP A 214 -23.78 -12.47 -53.14
CA ASP A 214 -22.84 -11.89 -54.10
C ASP A 214 -21.47 -11.52 -53.51
N SER A 215 -21.33 -11.62 -52.19
CA SER A 215 -20.15 -11.23 -51.41
C SER A 215 -20.28 -11.67 -49.94
N TRP A 216 -19.15 -12.09 -49.34
CA TRP A 216 -18.99 -12.29 -47.89
C TRP A 216 -17.80 -11.44 -47.41
N ALA A 217 -18.08 -10.38 -46.66
CA ALA A 217 -17.11 -9.40 -46.17
C ALA A 217 -17.25 -9.17 -44.65
N ASP A 218 -16.71 -8.06 -44.12
CA ASP A 218 -16.99 -7.66 -42.74
C ASP A 218 -18.46 -7.23 -42.58
N VAL A 219 -19.00 -7.41 -41.37
CA VAL A 219 -20.44 -7.20 -41.07
C VAL A 219 -20.93 -5.76 -41.32
N LEU A 220 -20.01 -4.80 -41.37
CA LEU A 220 -20.31 -3.40 -41.74
C LEU A 220 -20.46 -3.19 -43.26
N THR A 221 -20.01 -4.14 -44.07
CA THR A 221 -20.06 -4.12 -45.55
C THR A 221 -21.14 -5.07 -46.08
N THR A 222 -21.25 -6.28 -45.53
CA THR A 222 -22.25 -7.28 -45.93
C THR A 222 -22.98 -7.81 -44.69
N ASN A 223 -24.25 -7.45 -44.51
CA ASN A 223 -25.06 -7.93 -43.38
C ASN A 223 -25.82 -9.23 -43.70
N ASP A 224 -26.11 -9.45 -44.98
CA ASP A 224 -27.27 -10.22 -45.44
C ASP A 224 -26.98 -11.73 -45.52
N VAL A 225 -25.70 -12.10 -45.50
CA VAL A 225 -25.19 -13.48 -45.48
C VAL A 225 -25.19 -14.08 -44.07
N PHE A 226 -25.21 -13.27 -43.01
CA PHE A 226 -25.15 -13.77 -41.63
C PHE A 226 -26.49 -14.39 -41.20
N CYS A 227 -26.47 -15.56 -40.55
CA CYS A 227 -27.68 -16.15 -39.98
C CYS A 227 -28.42 -15.14 -39.08
N PRO A 228 -29.71 -14.85 -39.34
CA PRO A 228 -30.39 -13.72 -38.73
C PRO A 228 -30.60 -13.91 -37.22
N PRO A 229 -30.54 -12.83 -36.41
CA PRO A 229 -30.69 -12.94 -34.96
C PRO A 229 -32.04 -13.55 -34.57
N GLY A 230 -32.05 -14.30 -33.46
CA GLY A 230 -33.24 -15.04 -33.00
C GLY A 230 -33.50 -16.34 -33.78
N HIS A 231 -32.61 -16.70 -34.71
CA HIS A 231 -32.58 -17.99 -35.41
C HIS A 231 -31.18 -18.61 -35.26
N HIS A 232 -31.07 -19.91 -35.53
CA HIS A 232 -29.78 -20.60 -35.71
C HIS A 232 -29.76 -21.33 -37.06
N CYS A 233 -28.58 -21.43 -37.65
CA CYS A 233 -28.37 -22.00 -38.99
C CYS A 233 -27.24 -23.04 -38.90
N PRO A 234 -27.57 -24.31 -38.59
CA PRO A 234 -26.57 -25.38 -38.45
C PRO A 234 -25.94 -25.75 -39.79
N THR A 235 -26.65 -25.48 -40.89
CA THR A 235 -26.18 -25.60 -42.27
C THR A 235 -26.38 -24.27 -42.99
N THR A 236 -25.78 -24.11 -44.16
CA THR A 236 -25.82 -22.86 -44.94
C THR A 236 -27.17 -22.62 -45.63
N THR A 237 -28.03 -23.63 -45.72
CA THR A 237 -29.34 -23.59 -46.39
C THR A 237 -30.52 -23.64 -45.44
N GLN A 238 -30.35 -24.20 -44.23
CA GLN A 238 -31.43 -24.37 -43.25
C GLN A 238 -31.38 -23.30 -42.15
N LYS A 239 -32.54 -22.80 -41.73
CA LYS A 239 -32.69 -21.79 -40.68
C LYS A 239 -33.81 -22.16 -39.72
N PHE A 240 -33.48 -22.36 -38.45
CA PHE A 240 -34.42 -22.74 -37.40
C PHE A 240 -34.69 -21.61 -36.41
N ASN A 241 -35.94 -21.48 -35.99
CA ASN A 241 -36.37 -20.54 -34.95
C ASN A 241 -35.78 -20.94 -33.58
N CYS A 242 -35.26 -19.99 -32.82
CA CYS A 242 -34.63 -20.28 -31.53
C CYS A 242 -35.68 -20.69 -30.47
N SER A 243 -35.49 -21.86 -29.84
CA SER A 243 -36.44 -22.48 -28.93
C SER A 243 -36.63 -21.70 -27.61
N LYS A 244 -37.75 -21.99 -26.92
CA LYS A 244 -38.07 -21.37 -25.62
C LYS A 244 -37.12 -21.91 -24.54
N GLY A 245 -36.31 -21.02 -23.94
CA GLY A 245 -35.23 -21.40 -23.02
C GLY A 245 -33.82 -21.30 -23.62
N SER A 246 -33.72 -20.99 -24.91
CA SER A 246 -32.46 -20.69 -25.61
C SER A 246 -32.42 -19.24 -26.10
N TYR A 247 -31.23 -18.75 -26.45
CA TYR A 247 -31.03 -17.54 -27.25
C TYR A 247 -30.06 -17.79 -28.41
N CYS A 248 -30.25 -17.06 -29.51
CA CYS A 248 -29.50 -17.24 -30.73
C CYS A 248 -29.03 -15.87 -31.26
N ARG A 249 -27.71 -15.62 -31.21
CA ARG A 249 -27.10 -14.37 -31.69
C ARG A 249 -26.99 -14.40 -33.22
N LYS A 250 -26.74 -13.24 -33.85
CA LYS A 250 -26.45 -13.17 -35.29
C LYS A 250 -25.23 -14.04 -35.64
N GLY A 251 -25.38 -14.93 -36.61
CA GLY A 251 -24.38 -15.95 -36.94
C GLY A 251 -24.24 -17.06 -35.88
N SER A 252 -25.34 -17.49 -35.25
CA SER A 252 -25.40 -18.72 -34.47
C SER A 252 -25.52 -19.93 -35.41
N THR A 253 -24.62 -20.90 -35.30
CA THR A 253 -24.83 -22.26 -35.82
C THR A 253 -25.86 -22.99 -34.96
N ASP A 254 -25.73 -22.85 -33.64
CA ASP A 254 -26.46 -23.60 -32.62
C ASP A 254 -27.19 -22.69 -31.62
N GLU A 255 -28.10 -23.30 -30.85
CA GLU A 255 -28.80 -22.66 -29.74
C GLU A 255 -27.96 -22.55 -28.47
N ASN A 256 -27.88 -21.35 -27.89
CA ASN A 256 -27.26 -21.16 -26.58
C ASN A 256 -28.33 -21.24 -25.49
N LYS A 257 -28.26 -22.29 -24.65
CA LYS A 257 -29.18 -22.47 -23.52
C LYS A 257 -29.02 -21.34 -22.49
N CYS A 258 -30.13 -20.78 -22.04
CA CYS A 258 -30.14 -19.71 -21.04
C CYS A 258 -29.88 -20.25 -19.62
N ILE A 259 -29.41 -19.39 -18.71
CA ILE A 259 -29.02 -19.79 -17.36
C ILE A 259 -30.26 -20.05 -16.48
N TRP A 260 -30.11 -20.96 -15.53
CA TRP A 260 -31.14 -21.48 -14.59
C TRP A 260 -32.30 -20.51 -14.31
N ARG A 261 -33.50 -20.87 -14.77
CA ARG A 261 -34.79 -20.16 -14.61
C ARG A 261 -34.93 -18.78 -15.30
N SER A 262 -33.99 -18.31 -16.11
CA SER A 262 -34.22 -17.09 -16.92
C SER A 262 -35.28 -17.33 -18.00
N ARG A 263 -36.17 -16.34 -18.22
CA ARG A 263 -37.34 -16.47 -19.11
C ARG A 263 -37.02 -16.06 -20.54
N CYS A 264 -36.08 -16.76 -21.18
CA CYS A 264 -35.84 -16.63 -22.62
C CYS A 264 -37.11 -16.98 -23.42
N LYS A 265 -37.69 -15.98 -24.07
CA LYS A 265 -38.81 -16.15 -25.01
C LYS A 265 -38.29 -16.87 -26.27
N GLY A 266 -39.18 -17.50 -27.04
CA GLY A 266 -38.81 -17.98 -28.38
C GLY A 266 -38.26 -16.85 -29.24
N ASN A 267 -37.29 -17.15 -30.09
CA ASN A 267 -36.54 -16.20 -30.93
C ASN A 267 -35.78 -15.09 -30.14
N SER A 268 -35.38 -15.35 -28.88
CA SER A 268 -34.54 -14.41 -28.12
C SER A 268 -33.15 -14.25 -28.76
N THR A 269 -32.68 -13.01 -28.90
CA THR A 269 -31.41 -12.69 -29.59
C THR A 269 -30.22 -12.62 -28.64
N LYS A 270 -30.45 -12.16 -27.40
CA LYS A 270 -29.52 -12.13 -26.26
C LYS A 270 -30.33 -12.47 -25.00
N GLU A 271 -29.68 -13.01 -23.97
CA GLU A 271 -30.32 -13.30 -22.68
C GLU A 271 -30.58 -12.00 -21.91
N ASP A 272 -31.83 -11.77 -21.48
CA ASP A 272 -32.22 -10.64 -20.62
C ASP A 272 -32.12 -11.05 -19.14
N ILE A 273 -31.06 -10.57 -18.49
CA ILE A 273 -30.70 -10.90 -17.11
C ILE A 273 -30.89 -9.68 -16.20
N ALA A 274 -31.48 -8.58 -16.68
CA ALA A 274 -31.54 -7.30 -15.95
C ALA A 274 -32.22 -7.41 -14.57
N VAL A 275 -33.24 -8.26 -14.46
CA VAL A 275 -33.95 -8.53 -13.18
C VAL A 275 -33.04 -9.28 -12.18
N PHE A 276 -32.26 -10.26 -12.64
CA PHE A 276 -31.32 -10.99 -11.78
C PHE A 276 -30.08 -10.15 -11.42
N GLY A 277 -29.63 -9.27 -12.31
CA GLY A 277 -28.62 -8.26 -12.00
C GLY A 277 -29.12 -7.31 -10.91
N GLY A 278 -30.35 -6.81 -11.06
CA GLY A 278 -31.02 -5.97 -10.05
C GLY A 278 -31.15 -6.65 -8.68
N THR A 279 -31.60 -7.91 -8.63
CA THR A 279 -31.69 -8.64 -7.35
C THR A 279 -30.32 -8.98 -6.77
N LEU A 280 -29.29 -9.27 -7.59
CA LEU A 280 -27.92 -9.43 -7.07
C LEU A 280 -27.37 -8.11 -6.49
N ILE A 281 -27.64 -6.96 -7.13
CA ILE A 281 -27.26 -5.64 -6.60
C ILE A 281 -27.95 -5.37 -5.25
N VAL A 282 -29.24 -5.72 -5.12
CA VAL A 282 -29.95 -5.63 -3.83
C VAL A 282 -29.33 -6.58 -2.80
N VAL A 283 -29.05 -7.84 -3.15
CA VAL A 283 -28.41 -8.81 -2.24
C VAL A 283 -27.02 -8.37 -1.81
N LEU A 284 -26.20 -7.83 -2.72
CA LEU A 284 -24.88 -7.28 -2.40
C LEU A 284 -24.97 -6.02 -1.51
N SER A 285 -25.95 -5.15 -1.77
CA SER A 285 -26.19 -3.95 -0.93
C SER A 285 -26.67 -4.32 0.46
N VAL A 286 -27.61 -5.26 0.58
CA VAL A 286 -28.07 -5.83 1.85
C VAL A 286 -26.93 -6.56 2.55
N ALA A 287 -26.09 -7.31 1.84
CA ALA A 287 -24.91 -7.96 2.41
C ALA A 287 -23.88 -6.94 2.94
N LEU A 288 -23.65 -5.82 2.25
CA LEU A 288 -22.79 -4.73 2.74
C LEU A 288 -23.38 -4.05 4.00
N VAL A 289 -24.70 -3.86 4.06
CA VAL A 289 -25.39 -3.33 5.26
C VAL A 289 -25.38 -4.33 6.43
N LEU A 290 -25.55 -5.63 6.15
CA LEU A 290 -25.41 -6.68 7.16
C LEU A 290 -23.97 -6.79 7.66
N VAL A 291 -22.98 -6.71 6.77
CA VAL A 291 -21.56 -6.64 7.14
C VAL A 291 -21.30 -5.40 8.01
N TYR A 292 -21.86 -4.24 7.67
CA TYR A 292 -21.76 -3.03 8.50
C TYR A 292 -22.36 -3.24 9.91
N ASN A 293 -23.57 -3.77 10.01
CA ASN A 293 -24.23 -3.99 11.32
C ASN A 293 -23.56 -5.11 12.14
N CYS A 294 -23.04 -6.15 11.50
CA CYS A 294 -22.29 -7.23 12.15
C CYS A 294 -20.82 -6.88 12.40
N TYR A 295 -20.29 -5.80 11.81
CA TYR A 295 -18.89 -5.42 11.92
C TYR A 295 -18.51 -5.10 13.36
N ASP A 296 -19.30 -4.27 14.06
CA ASP A 296 -19.04 -3.92 15.45
C ASP A 296 -19.09 -5.15 16.39
N GLN A 297 -19.98 -6.11 16.12
CA GLN A 297 -19.98 -7.40 16.83
C GLN A 297 -18.68 -8.18 16.58
N PHE A 298 -18.18 -8.20 15.34
CA PHE A 298 -16.91 -8.86 15.02
C PHE A 298 -15.70 -8.16 15.67
N ILE A 299 -15.67 -6.82 15.74
CA ILE A 299 -14.67 -6.09 16.55
C ILE A 299 -14.77 -6.53 18.00
N ALA A 300 -15.97 -6.50 18.59
CA ALA A 300 -16.19 -6.80 20.00
C ALA A 300 -15.76 -8.23 20.36
N ILE A 301 -16.10 -9.21 19.53
CA ILE A 301 -15.67 -10.61 19.67
C ILE A 301 -14.13 -10.72 19.59
N ARG A 302 -13.50 -10.08 18.61
CA ARG A 302 -12.04 -10.09 18.45
C ARG A 302 -11.31 -9.34 19.57
N ALA A 303 -11.90 -8.26 20.09
CA ALA A 303 -11.41 -7.53 21.25
C ALA A 303 -11.50 -8.38 22.51
N LYS A 304 -12.63 -9.06 22.76
CA LYS A 304 -12.83 -10.00 23.88
C LYS A 304 -11.83 -11.16 23.84
N MET A 305 -11.56 -11.73 22.66
CA MET A 305 -10.51 -12.75 22.50
C MET A 305 -9.09 -12.19 22.74
N SER A 306 -8.79 -10.98 22.25
CA SER A 306 -7.51 -10.30 22.48
C SER A 306 -7.28 -10.00 23.96
N PHE A 307 -8.31 -9.50 24.65
CA PHE A 307 -8.31 -9.26 26.09
C PHE A 307 -8.08 -10.55 26.87
N ASN A 308 -8.80 -11.64 26.57
CA ASN A 308 -8.61 -12.93 27.22
C ASN A 308 -7.19 -13.50 26.99
N SER A 309 -6.62 -13.34 25.79
CA SER A 309 -5.23 -13.72 25.48
C SER A 309 -4.21 -12.87 26.24
N ARG A 310 -4.47 -11.57 26.43
CA ARG A 310 -3.63 -10.65 27.21
C ARG A 310 -3.75 -10.93 28.72
N LYS A 311 -4.95 -11.16 29.26
CA LYS A 311 -5.16 -11.51 30.67
C LYS A 311 -4.39 -12.79 31.04
N LYS A 312 -4.46 -13.84 30.21
CA LYS A 312 -3.63 -15.04 30.40
C LYS A 312 -2.13 -14.74 30.32
N ALA A 313 -1.68 -13.91 29.37
CA ALA A 313 -0.27 -13.55 29.25
C ALA A 313 0.24 -12.69 30.43
N ALA A 314 -0.58 -11.78 30.96
CA ALA A 314 -0.27 -10.95 32.13
C ALA A 314 -0.25 -11.80 33.41
N GLN A 315 -1.20 -12.74 33.57
CA GLN A 315 -1.22 -13.69 34.67
C GLN A 315 0.05 -14.58 34.66
N ILE A 316 0.43 -15.15 33.51
CA ILE A 316 1.68 -15.90 33.37
C ILE A 316 2.91 -15.02 33.67
N ALA A 317 2.87 -13.74 33.28
CA ALA A 317 3.94 -12.79 33.62
C ALA A 317 4.05 -12.60 35.14
N GLN A 318 2.92 -12.37 35.81
CA GLN A 318 2.78 -12.19 37.26
C GLN A 318 3.19 -13.45 38.06
N GLU A 319 2.78 -14.63 37.60
CA GLU A 319 3.22 -15.93 38.13
C GLU A 319 4.74 -16.11 37.97
N SER A 320 5.31 -15.76 36.80
CA SER A 320 6.76 -15.84 36.58
C SER A 320 7.56 -14.82 37.41
N ALA A 321 7.02 -13.62 37.64
CA ALA A 321 7.65 -12.58 38.45
C ALA A 321 7.65 -12.94 39.94
N THR A 322 6.50 -13.39 40.47
CA THR A 322 6.37 -13.85 41.85
C THR A 322 7.19 -15.12 42.12
N ALA A 323 7.30 -16.04 41.15
CA ALA A 323 8.21 -17.18 41.24
C ALA A 323 9.69 -16.76 41.30
N ARG A 324 10.12 -15.81 40.44
CA ARG A 324 11.48 -15.22 40.48
C ARG A 324 11.75 -14.52 41.82
N GLN A 325 10.77 -13.83 42.38
CA GLN A 325 10.88 -13.16 43.68
C GLN A 325 11.03 -14.18 44.82
N ARG A 326 10.18 -15.22 44.87
CA ARG A 326 10.30 -16.32 45.85
C ARG A 326 11.68 -16.98 45.79
N TRP A 327 12.21 -17.21 44.59
CA TRP A 327 13.56 -17.76 44.39
C TRP A 327 14.66 -16.80 44.91
N LYS A 328 14.53 -15.49 44.69
CA LYS A 328 15.46 -14.50 45.25
C LYS A 328 15.41 -14.45 46.78
N SER A 329 14.22 -14.39 47.37
CA SER A 329 14.06 -14.39 48.83
C SER A 329 14.61 -15.66 49.47
N ALA A 330 14.36 -16.83 48.85
CA ALA A 330 14.96 -18.09 49.30
C ALA A 330 16.50 -18.07 49.20
N LYS A 331 17.07 -17.60 48.07
CA LYS A 331 18.52 -17.48 47.91
C LYS A 331 19.14 -16.51 48.91
N GLU A 332 18.48 -15.40 49.23
CA GLU A 332 18.99 -14.43 50.20
C GLU A 332 18.94 -14.98 51.64
N VAL A 333 17.90 -15.74 51.99
CA VAL A 333 17.83 -16.46 53.28
C VAL A 333 18.93 -17.52 53.39
N VAL A 334 19.19 -18.29 52.32
CA VAL A 334 20.32 -19.25 52.28
C VAL A 334 21.66 -18.52 52.43
N LEU A 335 21.88 -17.42 51.69
CA LEU A 335 23.13 -16.64 51.76
C LEU A 335 23.37 -16.07 53.17
N ARG A 336 22.31 -15.60 53.87
CA ARG A 336 22.41 -15.17 55.27
C ARG A 336 22.68 -16.33 56.23
N HIS A 337 22.20 -17.54 55.92
CA HIS A 337 22.48 -18.75 56.71
C HIS A 337 23.91 -19.27 56.49
N GLU A 338 24.47 -19.11 55.29
CA GLU A 338 25.89 -19.41 55.01
C GLU A 338 26.82 -18.39 55.69
N LEU A 339 26.50 -17.09 55.61
CA LEU A 339 27.27 -16.03 56.26
C LEU A 339 27.16 -16.03 57.80
N GLY A 340 26.09 -16.58 58.36
CA GLY A 340 25.89 -16.73 59.80
C GLY A 340 26.68 -17.88 60.46
N MET A 341 27.50 -18.62 59.70
CA MET A 341 28.28 -19.77 60.18
C MET A 341 29.73 -19.41 60.59
N PHE A 342 30.12 -18.13 60.56
CA PHE A 342 31.48 -17.68 60.86
C PHE A 342 31.50 -16.52 61.86
N GLU A 343 31.59 -16.86 63.15
CA GLU A 343 32.26 -16.00 64.15
C GLU A 343 33.01 -16.91 65.14
N PRO A 344 34.24 -16.55 65.60
CA PRO A 344 35.07 -17.47 66.38
C PRO A 344 34.75 -17.44 67.89
N TYR A 345 35.05 -18.54 68.57
CA TYR A 345 35.30 -18.52 70.00
C TYR A 345 36.55 -17.68 70.30
N ASP A 346 36.50 -16.84 71.34
CA ASP A 346 37.52 -16.93 72.39
C ASP A 346 37.06 -16.33 73.74
N THR A 347 37.82 -16.59 74.80
CA THR A 347 37.52 -16.18 76.19
C THR A 347 38.68 -15.33 76.75
N PRO A 348 38.46 -14.51 77.79
CA PRO A 348 39.03 -14.88 79.09
C PRO A 348 38.16 -14.47 80.29
N GLY A 349 38.59 -14.80 81.52
CA GLY A 349 37.91 -14.38 82.74
C GLY A 349 38.83 -14.27 83.96
N GLN A 350 38.26 -13.77 85.06
CA GLN A 350 38.79 -13.66 86.43
C GLN A 350 39.93 -12.66 86.69
N LEU A 351 39.66 -11.67 87.58
CA LEU A 351 40.40 -11.54 88.84
C LEU A 351 39.63 -10.74 89.93
N ALA A 352 39.77 -11.18 91.19
CA ALA A 352 39.70 -10.49 92.50
C ALA A 352 38.76 -9.27 92.78
N THR A 353 37.85 -9.47 93.76
CA THR A 353 37.60 -8.72 95.03
C THR A 353 38.23 -7.32 95.27
N SER A 354 37.65 -6.38 96.06
CA SER A 354 36.92 -6.51 97.34
C SER A 354 36.10 -5.25 97.76
N SER A 355 35.25 -5.36 98.81
CA SER A 355 34.87 -4.34 99.86
C SER A 355 34.37 -2.92 99.45
N ASP A 356 33.41 -2.26 100.12
CA ASP A 356 32.54 -2.61 101.26
C ASP A 356 31.36 -1.60 101.38
N GLU A 357 30.30 -1.96 102.13
CA GLU A 357 29.21 -1.07 102.68
C GLU A 357 28.37 -0.25 101.65
N ILE A 358 27.13 0.24 101.86
CA ILE A 358 26.13 0.26 102.97
C ILE A 358 24.72 0.34 102.29
N LEU A 359 23.51 0.11 102.83
CA LEU A 359 22.92 -0.08 104.18
C LEU A 359 21.55 -0.82 104.05
N HIS A 360 20.96 -1.27 105.17
CA HIS A 360 19.55 -1.70 105.38
C HIS A 360 18.93 -2.84 104.54
N ALA A 361 18.56 -3.93 105.24
CA ALA A 361 17.63 -4.97 104.80
C ALA A 361 16.71 -5.41 105.95
N THR A 362 15.72 -6.27 105.65
CA THR A 362 14.59 -6.75 106.49
C THR A 362 13.42 -5.74 106.62
N GLU A 363 12.14 -6.13 106.62
CA GLU A 363 11.51 -7.46 106.77
C GLU A 363 10.45 -7.77 105.64
N GLY A 364 9.69 -8.88 105.77
CA GLY A 364 8.32 -8.97 105.20
C GLY A 364 8.15 -9.58 103.80
N ASN A 365 8.48 -10.87 103.61
CA ASN A 365 8.34 -11.55 102.31
C ASN A 365 6.89 -12.01 101.98
N ALA A 366 6.13 -11.23 101.19
CA ALA A 366 4.83 -11.69 100.64
C ALA A 366 4.40 -11.15 99.25
N GLN A 367 4.83 -9.95 98.83
CA GLN A 367 4.09 -9.19 97.80
C GLN A 367 4.60 -9.31 96.34
N ARG A 368 5.82 -9.80 96.09
CA ARG A 368 6.50 -9.61 94.78
C ARG A 368 6.03 -10.50 93.61
N SER A 369 5.27 -11.57 93.85
CA SER A 369 4.91 -12.51 92.77
C SER A 369 3.86 -11.99 91.77
N LYS A 370 3.00 -11.03 92.13
CA LYS A 370 1.87 -10.59 91.27
C LYS A 370 2.29 -9.61 90.16
N ASN A 371 3.30 -8.75 90.39
CA ASN A 371 3.67 -7.73 89.40
C ASN A 371 4.58 -8.24 88.27
N ARG A 372 5.46 -9.23 88.49
CA ARG A 372 6.34 -9.75 87.42
C ARG A 372 5.55 -10.43 86.29
N LYS A 373 4.44 -11.12 86.62
CA LYS A 373 3.48 -11.65 85.64
C LYS A 373 2.70 -10.53 84.92
N LYS A 374 2.30 -9.47 85.63
CA LYS A 374 1.54 -8.34 85.05
C LYS A 374 2.38 -7.50 84.08
N LEU A 375 3.69 -7.36 84.33
CA LEU A 375 4.61 -6.64 83.44
C LEU A 375 4.86 -7.41 82.14
N ASN A 376 5.25 -8.69 82.21
CA ASN A 376 5.46 -9.52 81.02
C ASN A 376 4.22 -9.60 80.12
N VAL A 377 3.01 -9.73 80.68
CA VAL A 377 1.76 -9.75 79.89
C VAL A 377 1.51 -8.40 79.18
N ARG A 378 1.96 -7.27 79.73
CA ARG A 378 1.87 -5.96 79.06
C ARG A 378 2.91 -5.84 77.95
N THR A 379 4.15 -6.26 78.19
CA THR A 379 5.22 -6.26 77.17
C THR A 379 4.92 -7.24 76.04
N GLU A 380 4.41 -8.45 76.32
CA GLU A 380 3.92 -9.38 75.29
C GLU A 380 2.75 -8.81 74.49
N ARG A 381 1.80 -8.12 75.14
CA ARG A 381 0.66 -7.54 74.43
C ARG A 381 1.10 -6.39 73.52
N PHE A 382 2.05 -5.56 73.95
CA PHE A 382 2.68 -4.58 73.07
C PHE A 382 3.53 -5.22 71.97
N ARG A 383 4.25 -6.31 72.24
CA ARG A 383 5.06 -7.02 71.23
C ARG A 383 4.19 -7.75 70.21
N ARG A 384 3.06 -8.32 70.63
CA ARG A 384 2.03 -8.87 69.73
C ARG A 384 1.36 -7.76 68.93
N ALA A 385 0.95 -6.66 69.56
CA ALA A 385 0.38 -5.50 68.89
C ALA A 385 1.34 -4.88 67.87
N TYR A 386 2.62 -4.65 68.21
CA TYR A 386 3.63 -4.24 67.22
C TYR A 386 3.82 -5.31 66.15
N SER A 387 3.93 -6.60 66.46
CA SER A 387 4.00 -7.64 65.42
C SER A 387 2.73 -7.78 64.57
N GLN A 388 1.59 -7.26 65.02
CA GLN A 388 0.33 -7.20 64.28
C GLN A 388 0.25 -5.93 63.45
N ILE A 389 0.69 -4.78 63.97
CA ILE A 389 0.85 -3.53 63.22
C ILE A 389 1.91 -3.71 62.14
N ASP A 390 3.06 -4.31 62.44
CA ASP A 390 4.10 -4.68 61.47
C ASP A 390 3.57 -5.71 60.47
N LYS A 391 2.71 -6.66 60.87
CA LYS A 391 2.07 -7.61 59.93
C LYS A 391 0.96 -6.97 59.11
N GLU A 392 0.24 -5.98 59.63
CA GLU A 392 -0.85 -5.29 58.95
C GLU A 392 -0.32 -4.19 58.03
N GLN A 393 0.71 -3.45 58.45
CA GLN A 393 1.51 -2.58 57.60
C GLN A 393 2.30 -3.40 56.58
N ALA A 394 2.85 -4.56 56.93
CA ALA A 394 3.41 -5.48 55.94
C ALA A 394 2.32 -6.03 55.01
N LEU A 395 1.11 -6.35 55.47
CA LEU A 395 -0.02 -6.75 54.60
C LEU A 395 -0.61 -5.58 53.80
N GLN A 396 -0.43 -4.33 54.22
CA GLN A 396 -0.83 -3.14 53.47
C GLN A 396 0.22 -2.83 52.41
N LEU A 397 1.51 -2.86 52.76
CA LEU A 397 2.61 -2.91 51.81
C LEU A 397 2.46 -4.08 50.83
N ASP A 398 2.07 -5.27 51.29
CA ASP A 398 1.87 -6.43 50.42
C ASP A 398 0.59 -6.26 49.59
N LYS A 399 -0.50 -5.69 50.12
CA LYS A 399 -1.71 -5.36 49.33
C LYS A 399 -1.43 -4.31 48.25
N ASP A 400 -0.69 -3.25 48.57
CA ASP A 400 -0.28 -2.22 47.61
C ASP A 400 0.69 -2.80 46.58
N LYS A 401 1.62 -3.66 47.01
CA LYS A 401 2.50 -4.47 46.13
C LYS A 401 1.74 -5.55 45.34
N LEU A 402 0.57 -6.01 45.79
CA LEU A 402 -0.32 -6.96 45.11
C LEU A 402 -1.29 -6.27 44.14
N THR A 403 -1.41 -4.94 44.19
CA THR A 403 -2.06 -4.20 43.10
C THR A 403 -1.31 -4.45 41.80
N LEU A 404 -2.00 -4.43 40.67
CA LEU A 404 -1.36 -4.64 39.36
C LEU A 404 -0.20 -3.64 39.13
N SER A 405 -0.31 -2.42 39.66
CA SER A 405 0.74 -1.40 39.61
C SER A 405 1.97 -1.79 40.44
N GLY A 406 1.77 -2.24 41.68
CA GLY A 406 2.83 -2.64 42.60
C GLY A 406 3.60 -3.88 42.16
N ILE A 407 2.93 -4.88 41.58
CA ILE A 407 3.62 -6.05 41.01
C ILE A 407 4.45 -5.64 39.78
N VAL A 408 3.92 -4.71 38.97
CA VAL A 408 4.58 -4.26 37.74
C VAL A 408 5.83 -3.40 38.01
N SER A 409 5.86 -2.60 39.09
CA SER A 409 7.08 -1.91 39.52
C SER A 409 8.13 -2.88 40.07
N LEU A 410 7.76 -3.81 40.95
CA LEU A 410 8.67 -4.87 41.46
C LEU A 410 9.22 -5.78 40.34
N ALA A 411 8.42 -6.02 39.29
CA ALA A 411 8.85 -6.74 38.09
C ALA A 411 9.73 -5.91 37.12
N ALA A 412 9.97 -4.63 37.41
CA ALA A 412 10.93 -3.78 36.71
C ALA A 412 12.30 -3.75 37.40
N GLU A 413 12.35 -3.75 38.74
CA GLU A 413 13.58 -3.72 39.56
C GLU A 413 14.57 -4.85 39.25
N ASN A 414 14.09 -5.98 38.74
CA ASN A 414 14.88 -7.18 38.46
C ASN A 414 15.28 -7.34 36.98
N ARG A 415 15.17 -6.28 36.18
CA ARG A 415 15.62 -6.24 34.78
C ARG A 415 17.12 -5.88 34.70
N PRO A 416 17.83 -6.22 33.61
CA PRO A 416 19.15 -5.65 33.38
C PRO A 416 19.06 -4.12 33.40
N GLN A 417 19.94 -3.48 34.18
CA GLN A 417 19.97 -2.02 34.32
C GLN A 417 20.04 -1.36 32.95
N ARG A 418 19.27 -0.28 32.75
CA ARG A 418 19.29 0.45 31.48
C ARG A 418 20.69 1.01 31.27
N PRO A 419 21.27 0.87 30.07
CA PRO A 419 22.61 1.36 29.84
C PRO A 419 22.59 2.90 29.91
N MET A 420 23.40 3.43 30.82
CA MET A 420 23.51 4.87 31.10
C MET A 420 23.93 5.62 29.83
N PHE A 421 23.24 6.72 29.54
CA PHE A 421 23.40 7.49 28.31
C PHE A 421 23.56 8.98 28.65
N GLU A 422 24.81 9.41 28.81
CA GLU A 422 25.21 10.81 28.95
C GLU A 422 25.39 11.43 27.56
N VAL A 423 24.92 12.67 27.41
CA VAL A 423 25.13 13.46 26.19
C VAL A 423 25.78 14.79 26.56
N ALA A 424 27.06 14.91 26.26
CA ALA A 424 27.80 16.16 26.38
C ALA A 424 27.86 16.88 25.02
N PHE A 425 27.89 18.20 25.05
CA PHE A 425 28.00 19.05 23.87
C PHE A 425 29.07 20.11 24.14
N LYS A 426 29.97 20.35 23.17
CA LYS A 426 31.07 21.32 23.25
C LYS A 426 31.04 22.25 22.03
N GLY A 427 30.93 23.55 22.25
CA GLY A 427 30.95 24.58 21.20
C GLY A 427 29.80 24.49 20.17
N LEU A 428 28.69 23.85 20.52
CA LEU A 428 27.64 23.47 19.58
C LEU A 428 26.96 24.70 18.98
N THR A 429 27.12 24.88 17.67
CA THR A 429 26.66 26.05 16.91
C THR A 429 25.82 25.58 15.73
N LEU A 430 24.67 26.24 15.50
CA LEU A 430 23.80 26.00 14.35
C LEU A 430 23.51 27.29 13.61
N SER A 431 23.57 27.24 12.27
CA SER A 431 23.19 28.36 11.41
C SER A 431 22.37 27.93 10.19
N ILE A 432 21.42 28.79 9.80
CA ILE A 432 20.72 28.74 8.51
C ILE A 432 21.27 29.89 7.66
N ARG A 433 21.88 29.56 6.51
CA ARG A 433 22.50 30.50 5.56
C ARG A 433 23.56 31.40 6.21
N LYS A 434 23.16 32.56 6.75
CA LYS A 434 24.01 33.51 7.50
C LYS A 434 23.52 33.78 8.93
N LYS A 435 22.33 33.30 9.32
CA LYS A 435 21.75 33.53 10.66
C LYS A 435 22.16 32.40 11.59
N LYS A 436 22.92 32.71 12.65
CA LYS A 436 23.13 31.81 13.79
C LYS A 436 21.81 31.66 14.57
N LEU A 437 21.51 30.43 15.00
CA LEU A 437 20.32 30.06 15.77
C LEU A 437 20.67 29.42 17.12
N LEU A 438 21.89 28.87 17.22
CA LEU A 438 22.58 28.47 18.44
C LEU A 438 24.04 28.86 18.28
N GLN A 439 24.71 29.27 19.36
CA GLN A 439 26.09 29.73 19.33
C GLN A 439 26.89 29.20 20.52
N SER A 440 27.94 28.43 20.22
CA SER A 440 28.92 27.86 21.17
C SER A 440 28.34 27.18 22.42
N VAL A 441 27.17 26.55 22.26
CA VAL A 441 26.41 25.91 23.34
C VAL A 441 27.22 24.74 23.91
N THR A 442 27.51 24.78 25.22
CA THR A 442 28.38 23.83 25.92
C THR A 442 27.76 23.35 27.24
N GLY A 443 27.81 22.05 27.53
CA GLY A 443 27.15 21.45 28.70
C GLY A 443 27.01 19.92 28.59
N LYS A 444 26.25 19.31 29.51
CA LYS A 444 26.01 17.86 29.57
C LYS A 444 24.64 17.51 30.14
N LEU A 445 23.93 16.59 29.49
CA LEU A 445 22.74 15.93 30.02
C LEU A 445 23.15 14.60 30.65
N SER A 446 22.92 14.42 31.95
CA SER A 446 23.41 13.27 32.71
C SER A 446 22.33 12.19 32.90
N PRO A 447 22.69 10.90 32.86
CA PRO A 447 21.75 9.80 33.13
C PRO A 447 21.28 9.82 34.59
N GLY A 448 20.02 9.46 34.82
CA GLY A 448 19.42 9.43 36.15
C GLY A 448 18.79 10.76 36.62
N ARG A 449 18.88 11.82 35.80
CA ARG A 449 18.40 13.18 36.13
C ARG A 449 17.28 13.62 35.19
N LEU A 450 16.41 14.48 35.71
CA LEU A 450 15.32 15.14 34.99
C LEU A 450 15.68 16.62 34.75
N THR A 451 16.05 16.98 33.53
CA THR A 451 16.49 18.32 33.13
C THR A 451 15.35 19.13 32.49
N ALA A 452 15.08 20.33 33.00
CA ALA A 452 14.21 21.31 32.36
C ALA A 452 15.01 22.23 31.41
N ILE A 453 14.52 22.45 30.19
CA ILE A 453 14.98 23.51 29.30
C ILE A 453 13.91 24.60 29.24
N MET A 454 14.30 25.83 29.57
CA MET A 454 13.44 27.00 29.46
C MET A 454 14.19 28.17 28.80
N GLY A 455 13.53 29.32 28.73
CA GLY A 455 14.01 30.52 28.05
C GLY A 455 12.89 31.17 27.24
N PRO A 456 13.09 32.43 26.81
CA PRO A 456 12.08 33.20 26.11
C PRO A 456 11.58 32.62 24.78
N SER A 457 10.57 33.28 24.22
CA SER A 457 10.12 33.00 22.86
C SER A 457 11.21 33.37 21.86
N GLY A 458 11.49 32.47 20.90
CA GLY A 458 12.59 32.62 19.96
C GLY A 458 14.00 32.32 20.51
N ALA A 459 14.16 31.87 21.76
CA ALA A 459 15.46 31.50 22.35
C ALA A 459 16.13 30.24 21.76
N GLY A 460 15.48 29.57 20.79
CA GLY A 460 16.05 28.38 20.13
C GLY A 460 15.84 27.05 20.87
N LYS A 461 14.87 26.96 21.81
CA LYS A 461 14.59 25.75 22.62
C LYS A 461 14.47 24.46 21.78
N THR A 462 13.52 24.40 20.84
CA THR A 462 13.38 23.29 19.88
C THR A 462 14.60 23.14 18.94
N THR A 463 15.30 24.24 18.62
CA THR A 463 16.53 24.19 17.82
C THR A 463 17.66 23.48 18.57
N PHE A 464 17.81 23.71 19.87
CA PHE A 464 18.74 23.03 20.76
C PHE A 464 18.45 21.53 20.84
N LEU A 465 17.19 21.13 21.05
CA LEU A 465 16.79 19.71 20.99
C LEU A 465 17.20 19.05 19.66
N ASN A 466 16.92 19.70 18.54
CA ASN A 466 17.30 19.20 17.22
C ASN A 466 18.83 19.15 17.00
N ALA A 467 19.59 20.08 17.58
CA ALA A 467 21.05 20.10 17.51
C ALA A 467 21.70 18.94 18.28
N VAL A 468 21.20 18.67 19.49
CA VAL A 468 21.59 17.55 20.36
C VAL A 468 21.21 16.21 19.72
N LEU A 469 20.00 16.09 19.17
CA LEU A 469 19.51 14.91 18.46
C LEU A 469 20.19 14.67 17.09
N GLY A 470 20.98 15.61 16.59
CA GLY A 470 21.60 15.50 15.26
C GLY A 470 20.59 15.57 14.09
N LYS A 471 19.43 16.22 14.31
CA LYS A 471 18.40 16.49 13.30
C LYS A 471 18.69 17.80 12.55
N THR A 472 19.89 17.90 11.97
CA THR A 472 20.43 19.16 11.42
C THR A 472 20.39 19.24 9.88
N SER A 473 19.43 18.55 9.24
CA SER A 473 19.26 18.57 7.78
C SER A 473 18.89 19.97 7.30
N GLY A 474 19.71 20.57 6.43
CA GLY A 474 19.53 21.95 5.94
C GLY A 474 20.22 23.05 6.77
N TYR A 475 20.95 22.68 7.83
CA TYR A 475 21.68 23.59 8.71
C TYR A 475 23.19 23.35 8.59
N LYS A 476 24.01 24.41 8.72
CA LYS A 476 25.43 24.23 9.05
C LYS A 476 25.54 24.00 10.56
N LYS A 477 26.19 22.89 10.94
CA LYS A 477 26.55 22.56 12.32
C LYS A 477 28.05 22.68 12.50
N ASP A 478 28.46 23.44 13.50
CA ASP A 478 29.82 23.46 14.03
C ASP A 478 29.80 23.00 15.51
N GLY A 479 30.94 22.57 16.05
CA GLY A 479 31.03 22.00 17.40
C GLY A 479 30.64 20.52 17.50
N LEU A 480 30.93 19.92 18.67
CA LEU A 480 30.88 18.48 18.90
C LEU A 480 29.73 18.05 19.82
N VAL A 481 29.24 16.82 19.63
CA VAL A 481 28.35 16.12 20.56
C VAL A 481 29.00 14.77 20.89
N LEU A 482 29.21 14.54 22.17
CA LEU A 482 29.87 13.37 22.73
C LEU A 482 28.81 12.50 23.45
N ILE A 483 28.87 11.19 23.23
CA ILE A 483 27.93 10.21 23.80
C ILE A 483 28.77 9.27 24.68
N ASN A 484 28.56 9.33 25.99
CA ASN A 484 29.45 8.73 27.01
C ASN A 484 30.93 9.02 26.69
N GLY A 485 31.29 10.31 26.62
CA GLY A 485 32.65 10.79 26.38
C GLY A 485 33.16 10.73 24.92
N LYS A 486 32.65 9.82 24.08
CA LYS A 486 33.18 9.64 22.70
C LYS A 486 32.34 10.36 21.64
N SER A 487 33.00 10.94 20.64
CA SER A 487 32.34 11.57 19.48
C SER A 487 31.57 10.52 18.67
N GLY A 488 30.29 10.76 18.38
CA GLY A 488 29.45 9.77 17.73
C GLY A 488 28.17 10.34 17.12
N SER A 489 27.71 9.73 16.03
CA SER A 489 26.44 10.12 15.40
C SER A 489 25.27 9.65 16.24
N MET A 490 24.49 10.60 16.78
CA MET A 490 23.25 10.35 17.51
C MET A 490 22.24 9.52 16.68
N GLN A 491 22.35 9.55 15.34
CA GLN A 491 21.50 8.78 14.43
C GLN A 491 21.70 7.26 14.55
N SER A 492 22.86 6.79 15.03
CA SER A 492 23.11 5.37 15.34
C SER A 492 22.29 4.87 16.54
N TYR A 493 21.95 5.76 17.46
CA TYR A 493 21.32 5.44 18.76
C TYR A 493 19.79 5.62 18.77
N LYS A 494 19.16 5.89 17.62
CA LYS A 494 17.69 6.03 17.47
C LYS A 494 16.84 4.90 18.08
N LYS A 495 17.41 3.72 18.27
CA LYS A 495 16.76 2.55 18.91
C LYS A 495 16.64 2.64 20.44
N ILE A 496 17.35 3.57 21.09
CA ILE A 496 17.34 3.80 22.55
C ILE A 496 16.98 5.24 22.95
N ILE A 497 16.82 6.14 21.97
CA ILE A 497 16.45 7.54 22.18
C ILE A 497 14.96 7.73 21.86
N GLY A 498 14.17 8.11 22.87
CA GLY A 498 12.79 8.55 22.69
C GLY A 498 12.73 10.04 22.36
N PHE A 499 11.89 10.42 21.40
CA PHE A 499 11.63 11.82 21.09
C PHE A 499 10.13 12.08 20.99
N VAL A 500 9.63 12.93 21.88
CA VAL A 500 8.24 13.42 21.86
C VAL A 500 8.24 14.80 21.20
N PRO A 501 7.72 14.95 19.97
CA PRO A 501 7.53 16.26 19.35
C PRO A 501 6.40 17.04 20.04
N GLN A 502 6.42 18.37 19.84
CA GLN A 502 5.38 19.30 20.31
C GLN A 502 3.98 18.86 19.84
N ASP A 503 3.85 18.46 18.57
CA ASP A 503 2.63 17.96 17.95
C ASP A 503 2.22 16.54 18.40
N ASP A 504 0.91 16.35 18.64
CA ASP A 504 0.31 15.06 19.00
C ASP A 504 0.11 14.12 17.79
N ILE A 505 1.21 13.75 17.14
CA ILE A 505 1.24 12.80 16.02
C ILE A 505 1.01 11.37 16.54
N VAL A 506 -0.25 10.93 16.50
CA VAL A 506 -0.73 9.60 16.94
C VAL A 506 -1.74 8.99 15.94
N HIS A 507 -2.06 7.70 16.05
CA HIS A 507 -3.05 7.04 15.18
C HIS A 507 -4.47 7.13 15.76
N GLY A 508 -5.29 8.04 15.21
CA GLY A 508 -6.68 8.26 15.63
C GLY A 508 -7.61 7.04 15.42
N ASN A 509 -7.38 6.26 14.36
CA ASN A 509 -8.15 5.05 14.03
C ASN A 509 -7.81 3.84 14.93
N LEU A 510 -6.94 4.00 15.93
CA LEU A 510 -6.52 2.97 16.88
C LEU A 510 -6.88 3.36 18.33
N THR A 511 -7.02 2.37 19.21
CA THR A 511 -7.18 2.66 20.65
C THR A 511 -5.87 3.11 21.29
N VAL A 512 -5.96 3.67 22.51
CA VAL A 512 -4.79 3.99 23.33
C VAL A 512 -3.87 2.78 23.51
N GLU A 513 -4.42 1.64 23.95
CA GLU A 513 -3.66 0.40 24.13
C GLU A 513 -3.10 -0.15 22.81
N GLU A 514 -3.79 0.04 21.67
CA GLU A 514 -3.32 -0.41 20.36
C GLU A 514 -2.13 0.41 19.83
N ASN A 515 -2.13 1.73 20.01
CA ASN A 515 -0.99 2.61 19.68
C ASN A 515 0.25 2.18 20.47
N LEU A 516 0.11 2.07 21.80
CA LEU A 516 1.19 1.72 22.73
C LEU A 516 1.73 0.31 22.47
N TRP A 517 0.85 -0.68 22.35
CA TRP A 517 1.24 -2.08 22.06
C TRP A 517 1.96 -2.23 20.72
N PHE A 518 1.57 -1.45 19.69
CA PHE A 518 2.23 -1.46 18.40
C PHE A 518 3.67 -0.90 18.49
N SER A 519 3.85 0.27 19.12
CA SER A 519 5.19 0.86 19.36
C SER A 519 6.10 -0.13 20.10
N GLY A 520 5.61 -0.71 21.21
CA GLY A 520 6.33 -1.71 21.99
C GLY A 520 6.69 -2.97 21.20
N CYS A 521 5.76 -3.52 20.40
CA CYS A 521 6.03 -4.69 19.58
C CYS A 521 7.19 -4.48 18.59
N CYS A 522 7.29 -3.27 18.00
CA CYS A 522 8.28 -2.94 16.98
C CYS A 522 9.62 -2.43 17.54
N ARG A 523 9.65 -1.84 18.75
CA ARG A 523 10.82 -1.16 19.33
C ARG A 523 11.44 -1.87 20.55
N LEU A 524 10.69 -2.68 21.32
CA LEU A 524 11.26 -3.50 22.40
C LEU A 524 12.12 -4.64 21.86
N SER A 525 13.09 -5.11 22.66
CA SER A 525 14.07 -6.14 22.28
C SER A 525 13.43 -7.37 21.62
N LYS A 526 14.12 -7.95 20.60
CA LYS A 526 13.69 -9.16 19.89
C LYS A 526 13.53 -10.36 20.82
N GLY A 527 14.38 -10.48 21.86
CA GLY A 527 14.37 -11.60 22.80
C GLY A 527 13.34 -11.50 23.92
N MET A 528 12.68 -10.36 24.09
CA MET A 528 11.70 -10.15 25.16
C MET A 528 10.40 -10.92 24.88
N SER A 529 9.90 -11.68 25.86
CA SER A 529 8.70 -12.51 25.68
C SER A 529 7.42 -11.66 25.51
N LYS A 530 6.36 -12.27 24.98
CA LYS A 530 5.03 -11.61 24.89
C LYS A 530 4.52 -11.19 26.28
N ALA A 531 4.85 -11.95 27.32
CA ALA A 531 4.44 -11.68 28.71
C ALA A 531 5.16 -10.42 29.26
N ASP A 532 6.48 -10.34 29.12
CA ASP A 532 7.26 -9.17 29.55
C ASP A 532 6.85 -7.90 28.79
N LYS A 533 6.55 -8.00 27.48
CA LYS A 533 6.01 -6.87 26.68
C LYS A 533 4.66 -6.37 27.18
N VAL A 534 3.82 -7.23 27.78
CA VAL A 534 2.57 -6.80 28.42
C VAL A 534 2.85 -6.09 29.75
N LEU A 535 3.83 -6.55 30.55
CA LEU A 535 4.24 -5.83 31.77
C LEU A 535 4.77 -4.42 31.47
N VAL A 536 5.55 -4.22 30.40
CA VAL A 536 5.99 -2.88 29.96
C VAL A 536 4.78 -1.99 29.61
N LEU A 537 3.81 -2.54 28.88
CA LEU A 537 2.60 -1.83 28.47
C LEU A 537 1.76 -1.40 29.69
N GLU A 538 1.48 -2.31 30.62
CA GLU A 538 0.70 -1.99 31.83
C GLU A 538 1.43 -0.99 32.74
N ARG A 539 2.78 -1.03 32.81
CA ARG A 539 3.57 -0.01 33.54
C ARG A 539 3.26 1.38 33.02
N VAL A 540 3.42 1.59 31.71
CA VAL A 540 3.28 2.93 31.11
C VAL A 540 1.83 3.40 31.11
N ILE A 541 0.85 2.52 30.90
CA ILE A 541 -0.58 2.86 31.04
C ILE A 541 -0.91 3.24 32.49
N GLY A 542 -0.33 2.55 33.48
CA GLY A 542 -0.45 2.88 34.91
C GLY A 542 0.18 4.23 35.27
N SER A 543 1.47 4.40 35.03
CA SER A 543 2.23 5.61 35.38
C SER A 543 1.65 6.89 34.77
N LEU A 544 1.13 6.83 33.54
CA LEU A 544 0.53 7.98 32.86
C LEU A 544 -0.97 8.18 33.16
N GLY A 545 -1.59 7.34 34.00
CA GLY A 545 -3.01 7.45 34.33
C GLY A 545 -3.94 7.23 33.14
N LEU A 546 -3.60 6.28 32.25
CA LEU A 546 -4.32 5.99 31.00
C LEU A 546 -5.27 4.79 31.10
N GLN A 547 -5.41 4.16 32.28
CA GLN A 547 -6.13 2.88 32.45
C GLN A 547 -7.62 2.97 32.06
N GLU A 548 -8.33 4.03 32.42
CA GLU A 548 -9.76 4.21 32.09
C GLU A 548 -10.00 4.29 30.57
N ILE A 549 -9.11 4.97 29.85
CA ILE A 549 -9.24 5.24 28.41
C ILE A 549 -8.49 4.24 27.52
N ARG A 550 -7.90 3.16 28.10
CA ARG A 550 -7.06 2.19 27.36
C ARG A 550 -7.73 1.59 26.11
N ASN A 551 -9.05 1.36 26.20
CA ASN A 551 -9.86 0.77 25.13
C ASN A 551 -10.53 1.83 24.23
N SER A 552 -10.48 3.10 24.60
CA SER A 552 -11.06 4.20 23.82
C SER A 552 -10.27 4.45 22.54
N LEU A 553 -10.96 4.75 21.44
CA LEU A 553 -10.34 5.26 20.22
C LEU A 553 -9.73 6.63 20.48
N VAL A 554 -8.53 6.88 19.96
CA VAL A 554 -7.83 8.16 20.14
C VAL A 554 -8.56 9.29 19.40
N GLY A 555 -9.14 8.99 18.24
CA GLY A 555 -9.88 9.96 17.42
C GLY A 555 -8.99 10.86 16.56
N THR A 556 -9.62 11.62 15.67
CA THR A 556 -8.98 12.64 14.83
C THR A 556 -9.58 14.02 15.15
N VAL A 557 -9.21 15.06 14.41
CA VAL A 557 -9.88 16.38 14.52
C VAL A 557 -11.35 16.27 14.06
N GLU A 558 -11.62 15.46 13.03
CA GLU A 558 -12.95 15.22 12.48
C GLU A 558 -13.80 14.25 13.33
N LYS A 559 -13.17 13.19 13.88
CA LYS A 559 -13.84 12.13 14.64
C LYS A 559 -13.45 12.21 16.11
N ARG A 560 -14.34 12.77 16.92
CA ARG A 560 -14.19 12.93 18.38
C ARG A 560 -13.72 11.63 19.06
N GLY A 561 -12.66 11.75 19.85
CA GLY A 561 -12.10 10.67 20.68
C GLY A 561 -11.67 11.20 22.05
N ILE A 562 -10.45 10.88 22.48
CA ILE A 562 -9.90 11.32 23.78
C ILE A 562 -9.55 12.82 23.80
N SER A 563 -9.46 13.40 25.01
CA SER A 563 -9.14 14.82 25.21
C SER A 563 -7.70 15.17 24.80
N GLY A 564 -7.39 16.46 24.65
CA GLY A 564 -6.04 16.95 24.31
C GLY A 564 -4.97 16.47 25.31
N GLY A 565 -5.11 16.81 26.59
CA GLY A 565 -4.18 16.37 27.64
C GLY A 565 -4.10 14.84 27.82
N GLN A 566 -5.14 14.08 27.46
CA GLN A 566 -5.07 12.62 27.36
C GLN A 566 -4.22 12.19 26.16
N ARG A 567 -4.43 12.79 24.98
CA ARG A 567 -3.69 12.53 23.74
C ARG A 567 -2.20 12.84 23.88
N LYS A 568 -1.84 13.96 24.52
CA LYS A 568 -0.46 14.33 24.87
C LYS A 568 0.21 13.29 25.78
N ARG A 569 -0.53 12.74 26.77
CA ARG A 569 -0.04 11.60 27.57
C ARG A 569 0.15 10.32 26.74
N VAL A 570 -0.72 10.02 25.77
CA VAL A 570 -0.52 8.89 24.84
C VAL A 570 0.69 9.12 23.92
N ASN A 571 0.90 10.35 23.44
CA ASN A 571 2.06 10.77 22.65
C ASN A 571 3.38 10.50 23.40
N VAL A 572 3.45 10.87 24.69
CA VAL A 572 4.58 10.53 25.57
C VAL A 572 4.71 9.02 25.78
N GLY A 573 3.59 8.33 26.03
CA GLY A 573 3.55 6.89 26.24
C GLY A 573 4.11 6.05 25.08
N ILE A 574 3.92 6.50 23.83
CA ILE A 574 4.44 5.84 22.62
C ILE A 574 5.98 5.75 22.62
N GLU A 575 6.67 6.73 23.22
CA GLU A 575 8.11 6.71 23.42
C GLU A 575 8.51 5.95 24.70
N MET A 576 7.79 6.15 25.82
CA MET A 576 8.07 5.46 27.09
C MET A 576 7.96 3.92 26.98
N VAL A 577 6.99 3.40 26.22
CA VAL A 577 6.78 1.94 26.05
C VAL A 577 7.96 1.24 25.37
N MET A 578 8.87 1.96 24.70
CA MET A 578 10.10 1.34 24.20
C MET A 578 11.23 1.25 25.23
N GLU A 579 11.04 1.65 26.49
CA GLU A 579 12.10 1.68 27.52
C GLU A 579 13.39 2.39 27.01
N PRO A 580 13.34 3.72 26.81
CA PRO A 580 14.48 4.52 26.38
C PRO A 580 15.59 4.58 27.45
N SER A 581 16.82 4.89 27.00
CA SER A 581 17.92 5.37 27.87
C SER A 581 18.02 6.91 27.88
N LEU A 582 17.61 7.56 26.79
CA LEU A 582 17.45 9.02 26.69
C LEU A 582 16.03 9.31 26.22
N LEU A 583 15.30 10.17 26.93
CA LEU A 583 13.96 10.62 26.56
C LEU A 583 13.95 12.14 26.47
N ILE A 584 13.79 12.66 25.26
CA ILE A 584 13.67 14.09 24.99
C ILE A 584 12.21 14.42 24.68
N LEU A 585 11.69 15.47 25.31
CA LEU A 585 10.32 15.95 25.13
C LEU A 585 10.29 17.44 24.77
N ASP A 586 9.60 17.80 23.70
CA ASP A 586 9.33 19.20 23.36
C ASP A 586 7.93 19.59 23.87
N GLU A 587 7.89 20.50 24.85
CA GLU A 587 6.68 21.01 25.52
C GLU A 587 5.67 19.93 25.94
N PRO A 588 6.02 18.98 26.83
CA PRO A 588 5.13 17.87 27.21
C PRO A 588 3.94 18.30 28.08
N THR A 589 4.00 19.47 28.72
CA THR A 589 2.95 20.00 29.63
C THR A 589 1.97 20.96 28.96
N THR A 590 2.22 21.40 27.71
CA THR A 590 1.31 22.34 27.04
C THR A 590 -0.03 21.68 26.71
N GLY A 591 -1.13 22.35 27.05
CA GLY A 591 -2.49 21.82 26.90
C GLY A 591 -2.93 20.80 27.97
N LEU A 592 -2.16 20.64 29.05
CA LEU A 592 -2.58 19.88 30.25
C LEU A 592 -3.04 20.83 31.35
N ASP A 593 -3.94 20.35 32.21
CA ASP A 593 -4.20 20.95 33.52
C ASP A 593 -3.03 20.70 34.49
N SER A 594 -2.98 21.45 35.59
CA SER A 594 -1.89 21.38 36.57
C SER A 594 -1.75 20.00 37.24
N ALA A 595 -2.86 19.27 37.44
CA ALA A 595 -2.83 17.94 38.08
C ALA A 595 -2.34 16.85 37.10
N SER A 596 -2.83 16.84 35.85
CA SER A 596 -2.28 16.00 34.78
C SER A 596 -0.80 16.29 34.53
N SER A 597 -0.40 17.57 34.58
CA SER A 597 1.00 17.99 34.42
C SER A 597 1.88 17.44 35.55
N GLN A 598 1.43 17.57 36.81
CA GLN A 598 2.14 17.01 37.96
C GLN A 598 2.20 15.47 37.89
N GLN A 599 1.14 14.79 37.45
CA GLN A 599 1.14 13.34 37.24
C GLN A 599 2.16 12.92 36.15
N LEU A 600 2.20 13.64 35.04
CA LEU A 600 3.17 13.40 33.97
C LEU A 600 4.61 13.59 34.44
N LEU A 601 4.90 14.66 35.19
CA LEU A 601 6.24 14.89 35.75
C LEU A 601 6.62 13.87 36.83
N ARG A 602 5.67 13.36 37.64
CA ARG A 602 5.92 12.22 38.54
C ARG A 602 6.31 10.96 37.77
N ALA A 603 5.64 10.67 36.65
CA ALA A 603 5.97 9.53 35.80
C ALA A 603 7.35 9.68 35.13
N LEU A 604 7.70 10.88 34.65
CA LEU A 604 9.00 11.16 34.04
C LEU A 604 10.13 11.13 35.08
N ARG A 605 9.93 11.65 36.30
CA ARG A 605 10.90 11.55 37.40
C ARG A 605 11.09 10.10 37.88
N HIS A 606 10.03 9.27 37.83
CA HIS A 606 10.16 7.84 38.10
C HIS A 606 10.97 7.11 37.02
N GLU A 607 10.76 7.39 35.73
CA GLU A 607 11.62 6.82 34.69
C GLU A 607 13.07 7.33 34.80
N ALA A 608 13.30 8.60 35.15
CA ALA A 608 14.63 9.14 35.43
C ALA A 608 15.34 8.37 36.57
N SER A 609 14.66 8.11 37.69
CA SER A 609 15.25 7.33 38.80
C SER A 609 15.60 5.88 38.46
N GLN A 610 15.09 5.35 37.33
CA GLN A 610 15.51 4.06 36.75
C GLN A 610 16.73 4.17 35.81
N GLY A 611 17.51 5.24 35.91
CA GLY A 611 18.75 5.47 35.15
C GLY A 611 18.56 6.10 33.77
N VAL A 612 17.35 6.57 33.45
CA VAL A 612 17.06 7.27 32.19
C VAL A 612 17.56 8.71 32.27
N ASN A 613 18.14 9.21 31.18
CA ASN A 613 18.38 10.63 30.97
C ASN A 613 17.09 11.26 30.44
N VAL A 614 16.44 12.15 31.18
CA VAL A 614 15.14 12.73 30.77
C VAL A 614 15.27 14.25 30.66
N CYS A 615 14.93 14.79 29.49
CA CYS A 615 15.12 16.21 29.19
C CYS A 615 13.86 16.78 28.52
N ALA A 616 13.30 17.85 29.10
CA ALA A 616 12.02 18.43 28.68
C ALA A 616 12.13 19.94 28.44
N VAL A 617 11.75 20.41 27.25
CA VAL A 617 11.46 21.84 27.01
C VAL A 617 10.13 22.18 27.66
N ILE A 618 10.07 23.24 28.47
CA ILE A 618 8.88 23.64 29.21
C ILE A 618 8.63 25.14 29.09
N HIS A 619 7.35 25.51 29.06
CA HIS A 619 6.86 26.88 29.00
C HIS A 619 6.12 27.20 30.30
N GLN A 620 6.54 28.26 31.00
CA GLN A 620 5.90 28.85 32.19
C GLN A 620 5.30 27.83 33.20
N PRO A 621 6.14 26.99 33.84
CA PRO A 621 5.68 26.09 34.88
C PRO A 621 5.53 26.81 36.23
N SER A 622 4.53 26.44 37.01
CA SER A 622 4.46 26.86 38.42
C SER A 622 5.67 26.34 39.20
N TYR A 623 6.10 27.08 40.23
CA TYR A 623 7.21 26.70 41.13
C TYR A 623 7.13 25.24 41.61
N THR A 624 5.93 24.76 41.93
CA THR A 624 5.63 23.38 42.35
C THR A 624 5.88 22.29 41.29
N LEU A 625 6.02 22.67 40.03
CA LEU A 625 6.48 21.80 38.94
C LEU A 625 7.96 22.04 38.63
N PHE A 626 8.49 23.26 38.86
CA PHE A 626 9.91 23.57 38.69
C PHE A 626 10.80 22.83 39.70
N ASP A 627 10.45 22.81 40.98
CA ASP A 627 11.14 22.03 42.04
C ASP A 627 11.07 20.49 41.82
N MET A 628 10.26 20.02 40.86
CA MET A 628 10.25 18.60 40.51
C MET A 628 11.45 18.17 39.66
N PHE A 629 12.23 19.10 39.09
CA PHE A 629 13.39 18.84 38.23
C PHE A 629 14.69 18.78 39.03
N ASP A 630 15.71 18.12 38.46
CA ASP A 630 17.04 18.02 39.07
C ASP A 630 18.00 19.08 38.48
N ASP A 631 17.90 19.36 37.18
CA ASP A 631 18.74 20.31 36.43
C ASP A 631 17.91 21.34 35.65
N PHE A 632 18.51 22.50 35.38
CA PHE A 632 17.94 23.60 34.61
C PHE A 632 18.91 24.09 33.53
N VAL A 633 18.41 24.19 32.30
CA VAL A 633 19.04 24.86 31.15
C VAL A 633 18.22 26.11 30.84
N LEU A 634 18.79 27.29 31.04
CA LEU A 634 18.18 28.56 30.63
C LEU A 634 18.84 29.06 29.35
N LEU A 635 18.09 29.04 28.25
CA LEU A 635 18.52 29.60 26.96
C LEU A 635 18.12 31.08 26.86
N ALA A 636 18.98 31.89 26.25
CA ALA A 636 18.74 33.30 25.94
C ALA A 636 18.42 33.52 24.45
N ARG A 637 17.88 34.70 24.11
CA ARG A 637 17.68 35.11 22.70
C ARG A 637 19.03 35.07 21.95
N GLY A 638 19.03 34.49 20.76
CA GLY A 638 20.26 34.17 20.00
C GLY A 638 20.75 32.73 20.13
N GLY A 639 20.19 31.94 21.07
CA GLY A 639 20.56 30.53 21.25
C GLY A 639 21.88 30.35 22.00
N LEU A 640 22.07 31.18 23.04
CA LEU A 640 23.16 31.12 24.01
C LEU A 640 22.63 30.54 25.34
N ILE A 641 23.49 29.98 26.19
CA ILE A 641 23.12 29.55 27.55
C ILE A 641 23.35 30.71 28.54
N ALA A 642 22.36 31.04 29.36
CA ALA A 642 22.48 31.97 30.49
C ALA A 642 22.68 31.24 31.85
N TYR A 643 22.26 29.98 31.95
CA TYR A 643 22.55 29.09 33.08
C TYR A 643 22.43 27.61 32.66
N HIS A 644 23.30 26.74 33.20
CA HIS A 644 23.18 25.28 33.07
C HIS A 644 23.74 24.56 34.31
N GLY A 645 22.86 24.01 35.15
CA GLY A 645 23.25 23.33 36.39
C GLY A 645 22.08 22.87 37.27
N PRO A 646 22.34 22.43 38.50
CA PRO A 646 21.31 21.99 39.45
C PRO A 646 20.36 23.14 39.83
N ILE A 647 19.07 22.84 40.02
CA ILE A 647 18.07 23.89 40.34
C ILE A 647 18.34 24.60 41.67
N ARG A 648 18.88 23.87 42.66
CA ARG A 648 19.23 24.41 43.98
C ARG A 648 20.35 25.47 43.97
N GLU A 649 21.07 25.60 42.86
CA GLU A 649 22.17 26.55 42.70
C GLU A 649 21.78 27.77 41.85
N VAL A 650 20.61 27.74 41.19
CA VAL A 650 20.10 28.81 40.33
C VAL A 650 19.96 30.13 41.11
N GLU A 651 19.27 30.08 42.25
CA GLU A 651 19.03 31.27 43.08
C GLU A 651 20.32 31.86 43.65
N ASN A 652 21.30 31.00 43.97
CA ASN A 652 22.62 31.42 44.45
C ASN A 652 23.43 32.11 43.34
N TYR A 653 23.48 31.51 42.15
CA TYR A 653 24.17 32.08 40.98
C TYR A 653 23.61 33.46 40.62
N PHE A 654 22.29 33.58 40.43
CA PHE A 654 21.67 34.85 40.07
C PHE A 654 21.78 35.88 41.21
N SER A 655 21.69 35.47 42.49
CA SER A 655 21.94 36.36 43.63
C SER A 655 23.38 36.91 43.66
N GLY A 656 24.37 36.12 43.23
CA GLY A 656 25.77 36.55 43.09
C GLY A 656 25.96 37.69 42.08
N LEU A 657 25.19 37.66 40.99
CA LEU A 657 25.14 38.72 39.97
C LEU A 657 24.32 39.95 40.42
N GLY A 658 23.69 39.90 41.60
CA GLY A 658 22.80 40.93 42.14
C GLY A 658 21.33 40.79 41.75
N ILE A 659 20.95 39.70 41.08
CA ILE A 659 19.57 39.40 40.69
C ILE A 659 18.91 38.57 41.81
N LYS A 660 18.10 39.23 42.64
CA LYS A 660 17.25 38.57 43.62
C LYS A 660 15.81 38.53 43.12
N VAL A 661 15.17 37.36 43.20
CA VAL A 661 13.74 37.20 42.91
C VAL A 661 12.92 37.89 44.01
N PRO A 662 11.90 38.69 43.71
CA PRO A 662 11.00 39.27 44.71
C PRO A 662 10.16 38.22 45.43
N ASP A 663 9.83 38.49 46.70
CA ASP A 663 8.90 37.66 47.46
C ASP A 663 7.55 37.56 46.73
N ARG A 664 7.08 36.32 46.51
CA ARG A 664 5.84 35.94 45.81
C ARG A 664 5.88 35.97 44.27
N GLU A 665 7.01 36.27 43.63
CA GLU A 665 7.19 36.02 42.19
C GLU A 665 7.67 34.58 41.92
N ASN A 666 7.47 34.06 40.70
CA ASN A 666 7.87 32.70 40.31
C ASN A 666 9.28 32.73 39.72
N PRO A 667 10.32 32.16 40.36
CA PRO A 667 11.71 32.24 39.89
C PRO A 667 11.94 31.93 38.40
N PRO A 668 11.44 30.81 37.81
CA PRO A 668 11.67 30.51 36.40
C PRO A 668 11.07 31.55 35.44
N ASP A 669 9.95 32.17 35.79
CA ASP A 669 9.35 33.23 34.96
C ASP A 669 10.14 34.53 35.10
N TYR A 670 10.54 34.89 36.32
CA TYR A 670 11.36 36.08 36.59
C TYR A 670 12.69 36.10 35.80
N TYR A 671 13.37 34.94 35.72
CA TYR A 671 14.59 34.81 34.91
C TYR A 671 14.33 34.92 33.40
N ILE A 672 13.14 34.54 32.92
CA ILE A 672 12.73 34.71 31.53
C ILE A 672 12.42 36.18 31.25
N ASP A 673 11.70 36.87 32.14
CA ASP A 673 11.32 38.29 31.99
C ASP A 673 12.53 39.23 32.00
N ILE A 674 13.59 38.89 32.76
CA ILE A 674 14.89 39.56 32.69
C ILE A 674 15.54 39.35 31.31
N LEU A 675 15.53 38.13 30.76
CA LEU A 675 16.09 37.83 29.43
C LEU A 675 15.25 38.38 28.26
N GLU A 676 13.96 38.63 28.47
CA GLU A 676 13.11 39.38 27.54
C GLU A 676 13.40 40.89 27.59
N GLY A 677 13.88 41.40 28.73
CA GLY A 677 14.10 42.82 29.02
C GLY A 677 12.86 43.53 29.59
N ILE A 678 11.88 42.78 30.09
CA ILE A 678 10.63 43.28 30.70
C ILE A 678 10.94 43.87 32.08
N VAL A 679 11.64 43.10 32.93
CA VAL A 679 12.07 43.54 34.26
C VAL A 679 13.44 44.23 34.17
N LYS A 680 13.52 45.47 34.68
CA LYS A 680 14.75 46.27 34.73
C LYS A 680 15.47 46.12 36.07
N THR A 681 16.17 45.01 36.27
CA THR A 681 17.05 44.81 37.44
C THR A 681 18.30 45.68 37.38
N LYS A 682 18.70 46.27 38.52
CA LYS A 682 20.03 46.89 38.69
C LYS A 682 21.05 45.79 39.02
N MET A 683 21.75 45.29 37.99
CA MET A 683 22.89 44.39 38.20
C MET A 683 24.09 45.14 38.79
N ARG A 684 25.09 44.41 39.29
CA ARG A 684 26.35 45.00 39.77
C ARG A 684 27.26 45.33 38.58
N GLY A 685 27.66 46.61 38.47
CA GLY A 685 28.41 47.16 37.34
C GLY A 685 27.49 47.68 36.22
N HIS A 686 28.07 48.17 35.12
CA HIS A 686 27.32 48.66 33.93
C HIS A 686 26.74 47.52 33.05
N VAL A 687 26.51 46.35 33.65
CA VAL A 687 26.16 45.09 32.99
C VAL A 687 24.66 45.03 32.67
N THR A 688 24.28 44.54 31.50
CA THR A 688 22.88 44.46 31.06
C THR A 688 22.36 43.00 31.04
N PRO A 689 21.02 42.78 31.02
CA PRO A 689 20.46 41.44 30.87
C PRO A 689 20.89 40.68 29.61
N LYS A 690 21.41 41.37 28.59
CA LYS A 690 21.92 40.74 27.35
C LYS A 690 23.28 40.05 27.56
N ASP A 691 23.99 40.43 28.61
CA ASP A 691 25.37 40.00 28.88
C ASP A 691 25.41 38.77 29.81
N LEU A 692 24.28 38.38 30.40
CA LEU A 692 24.13 37.16 31.22
C LEU A 692 24.72 35.88 30.56
N PRO A 693 24.59 35.63 29.25
CA PRO A 693 25.21 34.47 28.61
C PRO A 693 26.73 34.59 28.48
N LEU A 694 27.29 35.80 28.42
CA LEU A 694 28.74 36.03 28.47
C LEU A 694 29.28 35.77 29.88
N LEU A 695 28.59 36.26 30.91
CA LEU A 695 28.94 35.97 32.31
C LEU A 695 28.93 34.45 32.58
N TRP A 696 27.95 33.72 32.03
CA TRP A 696 27.91 32.26 32.13
C TRP A 696 29.09 31.56 31.42
N ILE A 697 29.50 32.05 30.25
CA ILE A 697 30.70 31.57 29.53
C ILE A 697 31.96 31.79 30.36
N LEU A 698 32.13 32.99 30.94
CA LEU A 698 33.31 33.35 31.75
C LEU A 698 33.35 32.59 33.09
N HIS A 699 32.23 32.48 33.80
CA HIS A 699 32.10 31.74 35.06
C HIS A 699 32.56 30.28 34.96
N ASN A 700 32.42 29.67 33.78
CA ASN A 700 32.79 28.28 33.52
C ASN A 700 34.12 28.13 32.74
N GLY A 701 34.81 29.23 32.43
CA GLY A 701 36.07 29.21 31.66
C GLY A 701 35.93 28.73 30.20
N TYR A 702 34.76 28.89 29.59
CA TYR A 702 34.54 28.46 28.19
C TYR A 702 35.09 29.47 27.18
N GLU A 703 35.47 28.99 25.99
CA GLU A 703 35.97 29.82 24.89
C GLU A 703 34.94 30.89 24.44
N VAL A 704 35.32 32.17 24.52
CA VAL A 704 34.49 33.30 24.07
C VAL A 704 34.47 33.36 22.53
N PRO A 705 33.28 33.28 21.87
CA PRO A 705 33.18 33.33 20.42
C PRO A 705 33.62 34.67 19.83
N GLU A 706 34.28 34.63 18.66
CA GLU A 706 34.80 35.80 17.92
C GLU A 706 33.82 36.98 17.87
N ASP A 707 32.56 36.74 17.47
CA ASP A 707 31.50 37.74 17.37
C ASP A 707 31.26 38.57 18.64
N MET A 708 31.61 38.03 19.82
CA MET A 708 31.36 38.66 21.12
C MET A 708 32.65 39.10 21.84
N ARG A 709 33.84 38.91 21.24
CA ARG A 709 35.11 39.37 21.84
C ARG A 709 35.18 40.89 22.05
N LYS A 710 34.48 41.67 21.21
CA LYS A 710 34.38 43.13 21.37
C LYS A 710 33.66 43.55 22.65
N ASN A 711 32.56 42.89 22.98
CA ASN A 711 31.84 43.10 24.25
C ASN A 711 32.66 42.60 25.46
N PHE A 712 33.47 41.54 25.26
CA PHE A 712 34.35 41.01 26.30
C PHE A 712 35.48 41.98 26.69
N GLU A 713 36.00 42.78 25.76
CA GLU A 713 36.97 43.85 26.08
C GLU A 713 36.35 44.93 26.99
N GLU A 714 35.10 45.34 26.76
CA GLU A 714 34.37 46.27 27.64
C GLU A 714 34.05 45.64 29.03
N ILE A 715 33.78 44.33 29.08
CA ILE A 715 33.40 43.61 30.30
C ILE A 715 34.61 43.19 31.16
N ASN A 716 35.79 42.97 30.58
CA ASN A 716 37.01 42.61 31.34
C ASN A 716 37.38 43.65 32.40
N MET A 717 37.17 44.93 32.10
CA MET A 717 37.37 46.05 33.04
C MET A 717 36.44 45.99 34.27
N ILE A 718 35.40 45.16 34.23
CA ILE A 718 34.48 44.84 35.33
C ILE A 718 34.84 43.49 35.98
N HIS A 719 35.42 42.55 35.23
CA HIS A 719 35.74 41.20 35.73
C HIS A 719 36.81 41.21 36.84
N GLU A 720 37.79 42.13 36.79
CA GLU A 720 38.79 42.29 37.86
C GLU A 720 38.15 42.71 39.20
N LEU A 721 37.03 43.43 39.19
CA LEU A 721 36.29 43.84 40.40
C LEU A 721 35.52 42.71 41.09
N TYR A 722 35.33 41.55 40.45
CA TYR A 722 34.57 40.43 41.01
C TYR A 722 35.40 39.43 41.84
N ASN A 723 36.73 39.46 41.73
CA ASN A 723 37.58 38.36 42.19
C ASN A 723 38.06 38.45 43.65
N VAL A 724 37.12 38.62 44.60
CA VAL A 724 37.35 38.42 46.04
C VAL A 724 36.19 37.61 46.64
N GLY A 725 36.14 36.30 46.35
CA GLY A 725 35.03 35.44 46.82
C GLY A 725 35.16 33.94 46.48
N SER A 726 35.84 33.19 47.34
CA SER A 726 35.74 31.71 47.50
C SER A 726 35.94 30.79 46.28
N ILE A 727 37.17 30.28 46.16
CA ILE A 727 37.52 28.84 46.10
C ILE A 727 36.92 28.01 44.94
N SER A 728 37.81 27.78 43.97
CA SER A 728 37.99 26.56 43.16
C SER A 728 37.22 25.30 43.60
N ARG A 729 36.22 24.88 42.81
CA ARG A 729 35.74 23.49 42.77
C ARG A 729 35.47 23.02 41.34
N GLU A 730 35.98 21.84 41.02
CA GLU A 730 35.59 20.97 39.90
C GLU A 730 35.73 21.47 38.43
N LEU A 731 36.72 22.34 38.14
CA LEU A 731 37.27 22.46 36.78
C LEU A 731 38.61 21.69 36.63
N SER A 732 38.60 20.41 37.03
CA SER A 732 39.78 19.51 36.93
C SER A 732 39.42 18.06 36.58
N SER A 733 38.15 17.75 36.31
CA SER A 733 37.65 16.39 36.03
C SER A 733 37.51 16.06 34.52
N VAL A 734 37.90 16.97 33.63
CA VAL A 734 37.67 16.86 32.18
C VAL A 734 38.92 16.44 31.38
N GLU A 735 40.14 16.60 31.93
CA GLU A 735 41.39 16.41 31.16
C GLU A 735 42.41 15.43 31.78
N GLN A 736 42.11 14.78 32.91
CA GLN A 736 42.92 13.66 33.43
C GLN A 736 42.06 12.45 33.81
N SER A 737 41.74 11.63 32.80
CA SER A 737 41.29 10.25 32.99
C SER A 737 41.86 9.26 31.95
N GLU A 738 42.91 9.65 31.23
CA GLU A 738 43.70 8.73 30.41
C GLU A 738 44.67 7.92 31.29
N SER A 739 44.33 6.66 31.60
CA SER A 739 45.29 5.54 31.68
C SER A 739 44.66 4.20 32.11
N THR A 740 43.67 4.20 33.03
CA THR A 740 43.28 2.97 33.76
C THR A 740 41.86 2.42 33.51
N ASP A 741 40.94 3.18 32.90
CA ASP A 741 39.51 2.78 32.81
C ASP A 741 39.08 2.27 31.40
N SER A 742 40.03 2.15 30.47
CA SER A 742 39.78 1.87 29.04
C SER A 742 39.05 0.54 28.77
N VAL A 743 39.36 -0.52 29.52
CA VAL A 743 38.75 -1.85 29.39
C VAL A 743 37.27 -1.82 29.84
N GLN A 744 37.02 -1.20 31.00
CA GLN A 744 35.70 -1.12 31.63
C GLN A 744 34.73 -0.28 30.78
N GLN A 745 35.21 0.84 30.24
CA GLN A 745 34.40 1.69 29.34
C GLN A 745 34.12 1.03 27.99
N ASN A 746 35.09 0.32 27.41
CA ASN A 746 34.87 -0.40 26.15
C ASN A 746 33.85 -1.56 26.31
N MET A 747 33.87 -2.30 27.42
CA MET A 747 32.81 -3.27 27.74
C MET A 747 31.42 -2.61 27.88
N ARG A 748 31.33 -1.47 28.57
CA ARG A 748 30.06 -0.71 28.71
C ARG A 748 29.53 -0.22 27.36
N GLN A 749 30.42 0.22 26.46
CA GLN A 749 30.03 0.77 25.15
C GLN A 749 29.55 -0.30 24.16
N ALA A 750 30.10 -1.52 24.20
CA ALA A 750 29.61 -2.64 23.38
C ALA A 750 28.12 -2.95 23.66
N ASN A 751 27.70 -2.89 24.92
CA ASN A 751 26.33 -3.17 25.34
C ASN A 751 25.30 -2.11 24.88
N LEU A 752 25.71 -0.88 24.60
CA LEU A 752 24.81 0.20 24.15
C LEU A 752 24.31 0.00 22.72
N LEU A 753 25.12 -0.59 21.85
CA LEU A 753 24.78 -0.83 20.43
C LEU A 753 24.07 -2.17 20.22
N ASP A 754 24.20 -3.14 21.13
CA ASP A 754 23.68 -4.50 20.93
C ASP A 754 22.15 -4.64 21.12
N ARG A 755 21.40 -3.55 21.27
CA ARG A 755 19.94 -3.56 21.35
C ARG A 755 19.30 -3.98 20.01
N LYS A 756 19.22 -5.30 19.81
CA LYS A 756 18.61 -5.98 18.66
C LYS A 756 17.08 -5.83 18.67
N THR A 757 16.60 -4.77 18.03
CA THR A 757 15.18 -4.60 17.66
C THR A 757 14.72 -5.70 16.69
N PRO A 758 13.40 -6.00 16.63
CA PRO A 758 12.83 -6.90 15.63
C PRO A 758 13.21 -6.50 14.20
N GLY A 759 13.60 -7.48 13.37
CA GLY A 759 13.93 -7.26 11.96
C GLY A 759 12.70 -6.98 11.09
N ALA A 760 12.94 -6.57 9.84
CA ALA A 760 11.88 -6.11 8.92
C ALA A 760 10.72 -7.11 8.76
N LEU A 761 10.98 -8.42 8.68
CA LEU A 761 9.93 -9.45 8.59
C LEU A 761 9.03 -9.52 9.84
N ALA A 762 9.61 -9.31 11.03
CA ALA A 762 8.86 -9.28 12.28
C ALA A 762 8.05 -7.97 12.41
N GLN A 763 8.65 -6.84 12.06
CA GLN A 763 7.93 -5.56 11.98
C GLN A 763 6.80 -5.61 10.94
N TYR A 764 7.01 -6.24 9.78
CA TYR A 764 5.98 -6.46 8.75
C TYR A 764 4.77 -7.20 9.32
N LYS A 765 4.97 -8.28 10.09
CA LYS A 765 3.86 -8.99 10.75
C LYS A 765 3.06 -8.12 11.73
N TYR A 766 3.72 -7.19 12.43
CA TYR A 766 3.03 -6.23 13.30
C TYR A 766 2.33 -5.11 12.52
N TYR A 767 2.95 -4.56 11.47
CA TYR A 767 2.34 -3.59 10.55
C TYR A 767 1.13 -4.18 9.85
N LEU A 768 1.21 -5.41 9.32
CA LEU A 768 0.10 -6.12 8.67
C LEU A 768 -1.09 -6.26 9.62
N GLY A 769 -0.83 -6.62 10.88
CA GLY A 769 -1.85 -6.67 11.93
C GLY A 769 -2.45 -5.32 12.32
N ARG A 770 -1.71 -4.22 12.12
CA ARG A 770 -2.19 -2.83 12.32
C ARG A 770 -3.03 -2.38 11.15
N VAL A 771 -2.50 -2.45 9.93
CA VAL A 771 -3.17 -2.02 8.70
C VAL A 771 -4.45 -2.81 8.47
N ALA A 772 -4.47 -4.13 8.72
CA ALA A 772 -5.69 -4.92 8.65
C ALA A 772 -6.79 -4.42 9.61
N LYS A 773 -6.44 -3.93 10.81
CA LYS A 773 -7.41 -3.30 11.72
C LYS A 773 -7.86 -1.92 11.25
N GLN A 774 -6.95 -1.11 10.71
CA GLN A 774 -7.25 0.21 10.17
C GLN A 774 -8.23 0.07 8.98
N ARG A 775 -7.94 -0.83 8.02
CA ARG A 775 -8.82 -1.12 6.88
C ARG A 775 -10.17 -1.67 7.28
N LEU A 776 -10.24 -2.55 8.29
CA LEU A 776 -11.52 -3.01 8.84
C LEU A 776 -12.34 -1.84 9.43
N ARG A 777 -11.71 -0.90 10.15
CA ARG A 777 -12.39 0.31 10.66
C ARG A 777 -12.72 1.34 9.57
N GLU A 778 -12.18 1.17 8.37
CA GLU A 778 -12.47 1.93 7.15
C GLU A 778 -13.47 1.20 6.22
N ALA A 779 -14.07 0.07 6.66
CA ALA A 779 -14.94 -0.76 5.83
C ALA A 779 -16.16 -0.02 5.24
N THR A 780 -16.68 1.00 5.92
CA THR A 780 -17.74 1.88 5.38
C THR A 780 -17.29 2.61 4.11
N GLN A 781 -16.06 3.13 4.10
CA GLN A 781 -15.50 3.83 2.95
C GLN A 781 -15.17 2.85 1.81
N GLN A 782 -14.77 1.61 2.14
CA GLN A 782 -14.63 0.54 1.16
C GLN A 782 -15.98 0.12 0.55
N ALA A 783 -17.03 0.03 1.35
CA ALA A 783 -18.39 -0.25 0.88
C ALA A 783 -18.89 0.82 -0.10
N VAL A 784 -18.64 2.11 0.19
CA VAL A 784 -18.93 3.22 -0.73
C VAL A 784 -18.15 3.09 -2.04
N ASP A 785 -16.85 2.79 -1.98
CA ASP A 785 -16.04 2.56 -3.20
C ASP A 785 -16.57 1.38 -4.04
N TYR A 786 -17.07 0.31 -3.42
CA TYR A 786 -17.70 -0.81 -4.12
C TYR A 786 -19.07 -0.44 -4.72
N ILE A 787 -19.91 0.32 -4.01
CA ILE A 787 -21.21 0.77 -4.50
C ILE A 787 -21.04 1.70 -5.71
N ILE A 788 -20.09 2.63 -5.67
CA ILE A 788 -19.78 3.52 -6.81
C ILE A 788 -19.28 2.70 -8.00
N LEU A 789 -18.47 1.66 -7.77
CA LEU A 789 -17.99 0.76 -8.83
C LEU A 789 -19.11 -0.09 -9.46
N CYS A 790 -20.08 -0.56 -8.65
CA CYS A 790 -21.31 -1.18 -9.14
C CYS A 790 -22.09 -0.21 -10.05
N ILE A 791 -22.33 1.02 -9.59
CA ILE A 791 -23.05 2.06 -10.34
C ILE A 791 -22.35 2.36 -11.67
N ALA A 792 -21.02 2.50 -11.67
CA ALA A 792 -20.25 2.70 -12.90
C ALA A 792 -20.42 1.55 -13.91
N GLY A 793 -20.40 0.29 -13.43
CA GLY A 793 -20.67 -0.88 -14.28
C GLY A 793 -22.08 -0.92 -14.85
N ILE A 794 -23.09 -0.49 -14.08
CA ILE A 794 -24.48 -0.34 -14.55
C ILE A 794 -24.56 0.76 -15.62
N CYS A 795 -24.04 1.96 -15.35
CA CYS A 795 -24.11 3.09 -16.27
C CYS A 795 -23.42 2.81 -17.61
N ILE A 796 -22.22 2.21 -17.59
CA ILE A 796 -21.50 1.88 -18.83
C ILE A 796 -22.22 0.72 -19.55
N GLY A 797 -22.76 -0.25 -18.80
CA GLY A 797 -23.53 -1.36 -19.34
C GLY A 797 -24.85 -0.96 -20.01
N THR A 798 -25.53 0.09 -19.54
CA THR A 798 -26.78 0.58 -20.14
C THR A 798 -26.55 1.58 -21.27
N ILE A 799 -25.60 2.52 -21.11
CA ILE A 799 -25.31 3.57 -22.09
C ILE A 799 -24.55 2.99 -23.30
N THR A 800 -23.57 2.11 -23.07
CA THR A 800 -22.67 1.61 -24.11
C THR A 800 -22.86 0.11 -24.34
N LYS A 801 -23.98 -0.22 -24.97
CA LYS A 801 -24.23 -1.60 -25.43
C LYS A 801 -23.10 -2.05 -26.35
N VAL A 802 -22.52 -3.21 -26.06
CA VAL A 802 -21.48 -3.85 -26.86
C VAL A 802 -22.13 -4.35 -28.15
N ASN A 803 -21.99 -3.52 -29.18
CA ASN A 803 -22.33 -3.88 -30.55
C ASN A 803 -21.27 -4.84 -31.08
N ASP A 804 -21.73 -5.99 -31.57
CA ASP A 804 -20.88 -7.04 -32.12
C ASP A 804 -20.11 -6.54 -33.37
N ASP A 805 -20.65 -5.55 -34.09
CA ASP A 805 -20.07 -4.97 -35.32
C ASP A 805 -18.81 -4.11 -35.09
N THR A 806 -18.61 -3.58 -33.89
CA THR A 806 -17.44 -2.75 -33.52
C THR A 806 -16.57 -3.39 -32.44
N LEU A 807 -16.77 -4.69 -32.17
CA LEU A 807 -16.14 -5.47 -31.09
C LEU A 807 -16.20 -4.80 -29.70
N GLY A 808 -17.11 -3.85 -29.49
CA GLY A 808 -17.23 -3.09 -28.24
C GLY A 808 -16.10 -2.08 -27.94
N VAL A 809 -15.25 -1.72 -28.91
CA VAL A 809 -14.05 -0.85 -28.69
C VAL A 809 -14.36 0.39 -27.86
N ALA A 810 -15.42 1.12 -28.19
CA ALA A 810 -15.83 2.32 -27.44
C ALA A 810 -16.23 2.00 -25.99
N SER A 811 -17.04 0.94 -25.77
CA SER A 811 -17.46 0.52 -24.43
C SER A 811 -16.26 0.16 -23.56
N TYR A 812 -15.30 -0.63 -24.08
CA TYR A 812 -14.06 -0.95 -23.37
C TYR A 812 -13.19 0.28 -23.12
N GLY A 813 -13.16 1.26 -24.02
CA GLY A 813 -12.53 2.56 -23.76
C GLY A 813 -13.10 3.26 -22.52
N TYR A 814 -14.44 3.29 -22.38
CA TYR A 814 -15.10 3.86 -21.20
C TYR A 814 -14.91 3.02 -19.93
N THR A 815 -14.88 1.68 -19.99
CA THR A 815 -14.57 0.86 -18.81
C THR A 815 -13.16 1.12 -18.31
N ILE A 816 -12.17 1.28 -19.20
CA ILE A 816 -10.79 1.61 -18.82
C ILE A 816 -10.74 2.96 -18.10
N ILE A 817 -11.38 4.01 -18.63
CA ILE A 817 -11.43 5.32 -17.97
C ILE A 817 -12.03 5.21 -16.56
N ALA A 818 -13.23 4.64 -16.44
CA ALA A 818 -13.98 4.62 -15.19
C ALA A 818 -13.33 3.74 -14.12
N VAL A 819 -12.91 2.51 -14.47
CA VAL A 819 -12.25 1.61 -13.52
C VAL A 819 -10.91 2.18 -13.08
N SER A 820 -10.14 2.80 -13.99
CA SER A 820 -8.88 3.46 -13.63
C SER A 820 -9.11 4.60 -12.64
N LEU A 821 -9.96 5.57 -12.97
CA LEU A 821 -10.23 6.75 -12.15
C LEU A 821 -10.72 6.36 -10.73
N LEU A 822 -11.69 5.45 -10.64
CA LEU A 822 -12.23 4.99 -9.36
C LEU A 822 -11.21 4.19 -8.52
N CYS A 823 -10.38 3.36 -9.16
CA CYS A 823 -9.35 2.61 -8.45
C CYS A 823 -8.19 3.50 -8.01
N GLN A 824 -7.80 4.49 -8.81
CA GLN A 824 -6.71 5.40 -8.51
C GLN A 824 -7.06 6.35 -7.35
N LEU A 825 -8.26 6.95 -7.38
CA LEU A 825 -8.75 7.81 -6.28
C LEU A 825 -8.84 7.06 -4.94
N ALA A 826 -9.22 5.79 -4.96
CA ALA A 826 -9.21 4.95 -3.77
C ALA A 826 -7.77 4.63 -3.29
N ALA A 827 -6.83 4.39 -4.21
CA ALA A 827 -5.42 4.09 -3.89
C ALA A 827 -4.69 5.29 -3.26
N LEU A 828 -5.09 6.54 -3.55
CA LEU A 828 -4.53 7.73 -2.91
C LEU A 828 -4.68 7.70 -1.38
N ARG A 829 -5.81 7.18 -0.91
CA ARG A 829 -6.15 7.05 0.52
C ARG A 829 -5.26 6.04 1.25
N SER A 830 -4.43 5.27 0.52
CA SER A 830 -3.56 4.26 1.14
C SER A 830 -2.29 4.81 1.74
N PHE A 831 -1.73 5.91 1.23
CA PHE A 831 -0.46 6.46 1.74
C PHE A 831 -0.54 7.93 2.18
N SER A 832 -1.45 8.73 1.60
CA SER A 832 -1.55 10.16 1.90
C SER A 832 -1.93 10.50 3.36
N PRO A 833 -2.98 9.92 3.99
CA PRO A 833 -3.47 10.41 5.28
C PRO A 833 -2.57 10.07 6.49
N GLU A 834 -1.71 9.06 6.39
CA GLU A 834 -0.78 8.66 7.47
C GLU A 834 0.66 9.18 7.24
N ARG A 835 0.86 10.16 6.34
CA ARG A 835 2.18 10.70 5.99
C ARG A 835 2.97 11.15 7.24
N LEU A 836 2.34 11.90 8.15
CA LEU A 836 2.97 12.41 9.38
C LEU A 836 3.36 11.29 10.35
N GLN A 837 2.47 10.31 10.57
CA GLN A 837 2.73 9.16 11.43
C GLN A 837 3.85 8.28 10.87
N TYR A 838 3.90 8.08 9.55
CA TYR A 838 5.00 7.37 8.88
C TYR A 838 6.34 8.07 9.12
N TRP A 839 6.40 9.41 8.95
CA TRP A 839 7.62 10.18 9.21
C TRP A 839 8.13 9.99 10.64
N ARG A 840 7.24 10.11 11.64
CA ARG A 840 7.58 9.88 13.04
C ARG A 840 8.12 8.47 13.27
N GLU A 841 7.41 7.43 12.84
CA GLU A 841 7.83 6.03 13.02
C GLU A 841 9.21 5.75 12.37
N ARG A 842 9.46 6.35 11.19
CA ARG A 842 10.75 6.29 10.49
C ARG A 842 11.87 7.00 11.26
N GLU A 843 11.60 8.16 11.85
CA GLU A 843 12.56 8.84 12.73
C GLU A 843 12.92 8.01 13.97
N SER A 844 11.91 7.37 14.57
CA SER A 844 12.03 6.40 15.69
C SER A 844 12.71 5.07 15.32
N GLY A 845 13.21 4.92 14.08
CA GLY A 845 13.99 3.76 13.63
C GLY A 845 13.19 2.53 13.19
N MET A 846 11.90 2.70 12.85
CA MET A 846 11.06 1.61 12.32
C MET A 846 11.24 1.45 10.80
N SER A 847 11.04 0.23 10.28
CA SER A 847 11.37 -0.10 8.88
C SER A 847 10.33 0.39 7.87
N SER A 848 10.70 1.35 7.03
CA SER A 848 9.91 1.82 5.89
C SER A 848 9.48 0.71 4.93
N VAL A 849 10.34 -0.29 4.70
CA VAL A 849 10.04 -1.44 3.82
C VAL A 849 8.94 -2.31 4.42
N ALA A 850 9.00 -2.56 5.73
CA ALA A 850 7.96 -3.31 6.44
C ALA A 850 6.60 -2.60 6.42
N TYR A 851 6.60 -1.27 6.56
CA TYR A 851 5.40 -0.43 6.43
C TYR A 851 4.79 -0.49 5.02
N PHE A 852 5.61 -0.30 3.97
CA PHE A 852 5.14 -0.30 2.58
C PHE A 852 4.53 -1.65 2.19
N LEU A 853 5.27 -2.75 2.42
CA LEU A 853 4.81 -4.10 2.09
C LEU A 853 3.53 -4.48 2.85
N ALA A 854 3.38 -4.06 4.11
CA ALA A 854 2.18 -4.32 4.91
C ALA A 854 0.94 -3.54 4.47
N ARG A 855 1.11 -2.40 3.77
CA ARG A 855 -0.01 -1.70 3.11
C ARG A 855 -0.36 -2.33 1.79
N ASP A 856 0.63 -2.51 0.92
CA ASP A 856 0.45 -3.09 -0.41
C ASP A 856 -0.23 -4.47 -0.35
N THR A 857 0.21 -5.35 0.55
CA THR A 857 -0.38 -6.70 0.71
C THR A 857 -1.82 -6.72 1.24
N ILE A 858 -2.29 -5.70 1.98
CA ILE A 858 -3.71 -5.57 2.36
C ILE A 858 -4.52 -4.97 1.20
N ASP A 859 -3.97 -3.98 0.48
CA ASP A 859 -4.63 -3.39 -0.68
C ASP A 859 -4.71 -4.36 -1.89
N HIS A 860 -3.84 -5.38 -1.96
CA HIS A 860 -3.97 -6.48 -2.91
C HIS A 860 -5.32 -7.21 -2.79
N PHE A 861 -5.90 -7.34 -1.59
CA PHE A 861 -7.24 -7.90 -1.41
C PHE A 861 -8.30 -7.07 -2.16
N ASN A 862 -8.26 -5.76 -2.01
CA ASN A 862 -9.15 -4.84 -2.74
C ASN A 862 -8.86 -4.85 -4.25
N THR A 863 -7.62 -5.10 -4.66
CA THR A 863 -7.21 -5.24 -6.07
C THR A 863 -7.79 -6.50 -6.73
N VAL A 864 -7.94 -7.59 -5.97
CA VAL A 864 -8.62 -8.83 -6.41
C VAL A 864 -10.15 -8.65 -6.45
N VAL A 865 -10.73 -8.00 -5.44
CA VAL A 865 -12.20 -7.87 -5.31
C VAL A 865 -12.81 -6.86 -6.28
N LYS A 866 -12.17 -5.70 -6.53
CA LYS A 866 -12.75 -4.64 -7.38
C LYS A 866 -13.11 -5.10 -8.81
N PRO A 867 -12.26 -5.83 -9.55
CA PRO A 867 -12.63 -6.39 -10.84
C PRO A 867 -13.88 -7.29 -10.80
N ILE A 868 -14.05 -8.11 -9.75
CA ILE A 868 -15.23 -8.98 -9.59
C ILE A 868 -16.49 -8.15 -9.41
N VAL A 869 -16.43 -7.12 -8.56
CA VAL A 869 -17.54 -6.19 -8.30
C VAL A 869 -17.96 -5.46 -9.58
N PHE A 870 -17.01 -4.90 -10.33
CA PHE A 870 -17.30 -4.24 -11.61
C PHE A 870 -17.87 -5.21 -12.66
N LEU A 871 -17.25 -6.39 -12.83
CA LEU A 871 -17.66 -7.34 -13.86
C LEU A 871 -19.02 -7.96 -13.59
N SER A 872 -19.39 -8.17 -12.32
CA SER A 872 -20.72 -8.68 -11.99
C SER A 872 -21.80 -7.76 -12.56
N THR A 873 -21.77 -6.44 -12.30
CA THR A 873 -22.76 -5.53 -12.87
C THR A 873 -22.59 -5.35 -14.37
N PHE A 874 -21.36 -5.18 -14.89
CA PHE A 874 -21.14 -4.97 -16.32
C PHE A 874 -21.65 -6.13 -17.20
N TYR A 875 -21.42 -7.39 -16.81
CA TYR A 875 -21.88 -8.54 -17.60
C TYR A 875 -23.40 -8.66 -17.67
N PHE A 876 -24.14 -8.35 -16.59
CA PHE A 876 -25.62 -8.45 -16.61
C PHE A 876 -26.29 -7.47 -17.56
N PHE A 877 -25.76 -6.25 -17.71
CA PHE A 877 -26.35 -5.24 -18.59
C PHE A 877 -25.84 -5.32 -20.03
N ASN A 878 -24.58 -5.76 -20.23
CA ASN A 878 -23.93 -5.69 -21.54
C ASN A 878 -23.80 -7.04 -22.28
N ASN A 879 -23.86 -8.16 -21.56
CA ASN A 879 -23.79 -9.54 -22.07
C ASN A 879 -22.75 -9.74 -23.23
N PRO A 880 -21.47 -9.35 -23.02
CA PRO A 880 -20.45 -9.36 -24.08
C PRO A 880 -20.07 -10.80 -24.48
N ARG A 881 -19.53 -10.95 -25.71
CA ARG A 881 -19.17 -12.27 -26.26
C ARG A 881 -17.87 -12.86 -25.66
N SER A 882 -17.04 -12.05 -25.00
CA SER A 882 -15.79 -12.44 -24.32
C SER A 882 -16.03 -13.20 -23.01
N THR A 883 -15.14 -14.12 -22.65
CA THR A 883 -15.30 -14.89 -21.40
C THR A 883 -15.09 -14.02 -20.16
N LEU A 884 -15.82 -14.31 -19.09
CA LEU A 884 -15.68 -13.63 -17.80
C LEU A 884 -14.25 -13.77 -17.24
N ARG A 885 -13.58 -14.90 -17.51
CA ARG A 885 -12.20 -15.17 -17.07
C ARG A 885 -11.20 -14.21 -17.72
N ASP A 886 -11.29 -14.02 -19.04
CA ASP A 886 -10.33 -13.22 -19.79
C ASP A 886 -10.49 -11.74 -19.43
N ASN A 887 -11.73 -11.24 -19.40
CA ASN A 887 -12.03 -9.87 -18.95
C ASN A 887 -11.65 -9.63 -17.47
N TYR A 888 -11.74 -10.65 -16.61
CA TYR A 888 -11.23 -10.57 -15.23
C TYR A 888 -9.71 -10.44 -15.18
N LEU A 889 -8.97 -11.21 -15.98
CA LEU A 889 -7.51 -11.11 -16.03
C LEU A 889 -7.04 -9.73 -16.52
N VAL A 890 -7.69 -9.17 -17.55
CA VAL A 890 -7.40 -7.83 -18.06
C VAL A 890 -7.69 -6.75 -17.01
N LEU A 891 -8.85 -6.80 -16.35
CA LEU A 891 -9.17 -5.82 -15.30
C LEU A 891 -8.34 -5.97 -14.03
N PHE A 892 -7.95 -7.19 -13.65
CA PHE A 892 -7.02 -7.41 -12.54
C PHE A 892 -5.66 -6.76 -12.82
N ALA A 893 -5.10 -6.98 -14.01
CA ALA A 893 -3.86 -6.34 -14.43
C ALA A 893 -3.99 -4.80 -14.53
N LEU A 894 -5.14 -4.28 -14.99
CA LEU A 894 -5.44 -2.85 -15.02
C LEU A 894 -5.43 -2.24 -13.61
N VAL A 895 -6.23 -2.79 -12.69
CA VAL A 895 -6.32 -2.29 -11.31
C VAL A 895 -4.99 -2.44 -10.58
N TYR A 896 -4.23 -3.51 -10.86
CA TYR A 896 -2.88 -3.68 -10.33
C TYR A 896 -1.92 -2.59 -10.84
N CYS A 897 -1.93 -2.26 -12.13
CA CYS A 897 -1.12 -1.18 -12.70
C CYS A 897 -1.51 0.19 -12.11
N VAL A 898 -2.79 0.52 -12.13
CA VAL A 898 -3.33 1.83 -11.71
C VAL A 898 -3.17 2.08 -10.21
N THR A 899 -3.30 1.06 -9.36
CA THR A 899 -3.03 1.19 -7.91
C THR A 899 -1.56 1.56 -7.64
N GLY A 900 -0.62 1.00 -8.40
CA GLY A 900 0.81 1.37 -8.34
C GLY A 900 1.06 2.84 -8.70
N ILE A 901 0.39 3.36 -9.73
CA ILE A 901 0.45 4.78 -10.13
C ILE A 901 -0.21 5.67 -9.04
N GLY A 902 -1.32 5.23 -8.45
CA GLY A 902 -1.93 5.91 -7.30
C GLY A 902 -0.97 6.05 -6.12
N TYR A 903 -0.14 5.05 -5.85
CA TYR A 903 0.85 5.10 -4.77
C TYR A 903 1.99 6.09 -5.04
N THR A 904 2.50 6.24 -6.27
CA THR A 904 3.55 7.24 -6.55
C THR A 904 3.00 8.65 -6.38
N LEU A 905 1.80 8.93 -6.90
CA LEU A 905 1.15 10.24 -6.75
C LEU A 905 0.84 10.58 -5.28
N ALA A 906 0.40 9.60 -4.48
CA ALA A 906 0.11 9.78 -3.06
C ALA A 906 1.35 10.03 -2.17
N ILE A 907 2.55 9.75 -2.68
CA ILE A 907 3.82 9.95 -1.98
C ILE A 907 4.51 11.24 -2.46
N TRP A 908 4.39 11.60 -3.74
CA TRP A 908 4.99 12.81 -4.31
C TRP A 908 4.18 14.08 -4.05
N PHE A 909 2.84 13.99 -4.09
CA PHE A 909 1.96 15.15 -4.03
C PHE A 909 1.12 15.19 -2.76
N GLU A 910 0.64 16.38 -2.43
CA GLU A 910 -0.35 16.57 -1.36
C GLU A 910 -1.75 16.18 -1.86
N LEU A 911 -2.66 15.81 -0.94
CA LEU A 911 -3.88 15.07 -1.28
C LEU A 911 -4.73 15.73 -2.38
N GLY A 912 -4.92 17.04 -2.37
CA GLY A 912 -5.69 17.76 -3.39
C GLY A 912 -5.05 17.72 -4.79
N LEU A 913 -3.73 17.94 -4.89
CA LEU A 913 -3.00 17.83 -6.15
C LEU A 913 -2.98 16.37 -6.64
N ALA A 914 -2.76 15.42 -5.74
CA ALA A 914 -2.77 13.98 -6.07
C ALA A 914 -4.13 13.51 -6.62
N GLN A 915 -5.24 14.04 -6.08
CA GLN A 915 -6.60 13.79 -6.58
C GLN A 915 -6.81 14.35 -7.99
N LEU A 916 -6.44 15.62 -8.24
CA LEU A 916 -6.55 16.24 -9.57
C LEU A 916 -5.73 15.46 -10.62
N CYS A 917 -4.47 15.14 -10.31
CA CYS A 917 -3.63 14.32 -11.18
C CYS A 917 -4.24 12.93 -11.44
N SER A 918 -4.89 12.33 -10.43
CA SER A 918 -5.49 10.98 -10.56
C SER A 918 -6.82 10.94 -11.30
N ALA A 919 -7.52 12.07 -11.42
CA ALA A 919 -8.71 12.18 -12.27
C ALA A 919 -8.31 12.45 -13.74
N LEU A 920 -7.32 13.33 -13.98
CA LEU A 920 -6.89 13.72 -15.32
C LEU A 920 -6.07 12.63 -16.03
N LEU A 921 -5.14 11.97 -15.33
CA LEU A 921 -4.16 11.06 -15.94
C LEU A 921 -4.80 9.87 -16.69
N PRO A 922 -5.84 9.17 -16.18
CA PRO A 922 -6.52 8.12 -16.94
C PRO A 922 -7.17 8.61 -18.23
N VAL A 923 -7.82 9.79 -18.20
CA VAL A 923 -8.51 10.35 -19.38
C VAL A 923 -7.49 10.72 -20.46
N VAL A 924 -6.41 11.44 -20.10
CA VAL A 924 -5.36 11.84 -21.03
C VAL A 924 -4.65 10.62 -21.63
N LEU A 925 -4.32 9.60 -20.83
CA LEU A 925 -3.65 8.40 -21.33
C LEU A 925 -4.53 7.53 -22.24
N VAL A 926 -5.86 7.52 -22.05
CA VAL A 926 -6.78 6.84 -22.96
C VAL A 926 -6.86 7.58 -24.30
N LEU A 927 -6.91 8.91 -24.30
CA LEU A 927 -6.89 9.72 -25.53
C LEU A 927 -5.57 9.54 -26.31
N VAL A 928 -4.41 9.65 -25.64
CA VAL A 928 -3.09 9.42 -26.26
C VAL A 928 -2.93 7.98 -26.75
N GLY A 929 -3.47 7.00 -26.01
CA GLY A 929 -3.44 5.58 -26.39
C GLY A 929 -4.32 5.21 -27.60
N THR A 930 -5.30 6.05 -27.96
CA THR A 930 -6.29 5.75 -29.00
C THR A 930 -6.24 6.68 -30.23
N ASP A 931 -5.80 7.93 -30.12
CA ASP A 931 -5.68 8.84 -31.28
C ASP A 931 -4.55 8.37 -32.23
N PRO A 932 -4.82 8.08 -33.51
CA PRO A 932 -3.81 7.64 -34.48
C PRO A 932 -2.61 8.60 -34.62
N LYS A 933 -2.76 9.91 -34.35
CA LYS A 933 -1.73 10.93 -34.53
C LYS A 933 -0.48 10.78 -33.65
N PHE A 934 -0.59 10.18 -32.46
CA PHE A 934 0.56 10.07 -31.55
C PHE A 934 1.58 9.01 -32.01
N PRO A 935 2.89 9.26 -31.90
CA PRO A 935 3.95 8.29 -32.19
C PRO A 935 3.78 6.97 -31.42
N GLN A 936 4.04 5.85 -32.09
CA GLN A 936 3.80 4.51 -31.54
C GLN A 936 4.58 4.24 -30.23
N PHE A 937 5.83 4.69 -30.13
CA PHE A 937 6.64 4.60 -28.91
C PHE A 937 5.95 5.23 -27.68
N ILE A 938 5.20 6.32 -27.85
CA ILE A 938 4.46 6.96 -26.76
C ILE A 938 3.25 6.09 -26.36
N LYS A 939 2.53 5.54 -27.36
CA LYS A 939 1.40 4.62 -27.13
C LYS A 939 1.80 3.34 -26.41
N GLU A 940 2.98 2.80 -26.70
CA GLU A 940 3.53 1.61 -26.06
C GLU A 940 3.91 1.83 -24.59
N LEU A 941 4.16 3.08 -24.17
CA LEU A 941 4.33 3.44 -22.76
C LEU A 941 2.98 3.60 -22.02
N CYS A 942 1.88 3.84 -22.75
CA CYS A 942 0.55 4.08 -22.17
C CYS A 942 -0.18 2.77 -21.81
N TYR A 943 -0.41 2.50 -20.51
CA TYR A 943 -1.16 1.31 -20.07
C TYR A 943 -2.54 1.13 -20.73
N PRO A 944 -3.31 2.18 -21.11
CA PRO A 944 -4.59 1.99 -21.78
C PRO A 944 -4.50 1.31 -23.16
N LYS A 945 -3.39 1.49 -23.91
CA LYS A 945 -3.18 0.84 -25.21
C LYS A 945 -3.22 -0.68 -25.05
N TRP A 946 -2.36 -1.20 -24.18
CA TRP A 946 -2.27 -2.64 -23.87
C TRP A 946 -3.55 -3.18 -23.23
N THR A 947 -4.26 -2.37 -22.43
CA THR A 947 -5.52 -2.78 -21.81
C THR A 947 -6.63 -2.94 -22.85
N LEU A 948 -6.77 -1.97 -23.76
CA LEU A 948 -7.79 -1.97 -24.82
C LEU A 948 -7.52 -3.09 -25.83
N GLU A 949 -6.28 -3.25 -26.25
CA GLU A 949 -5.79 -4.35 -27.07
C GLU A 949 -6.14 -5.71 -26.44
N ALA A 950 -5.85 -5.91 -25.15
CA ALA A 950 -6.17 -7.16 -24.45
C ALA A 950 -7.70 -7.43 -24.37
N PHE A 951 -8.54 -6.41 -24.16
CA PHE A 951 -10.00 -6.54 -24.23
C PHE A 951 -10.49 -6.93 -25.63
N ILE A 952 -9.95 -6.29 -26.68
CA ILE A 952 -10.33 -6.59 -28.07
C ILE A 952 -9.92 -8.01 -28.44
N ILE A 953 -8.73 -8.46 -28.04
CA ILE A 953 -8.25 -9.83 -28.25
C ILE A 953 -9.10 -10.86 -27.47
N ALA A 954 -9.49 -10.56 -26.23
CA ALA A 954 -10.39 -11.39 -25.43
C ALA A 954 -11.81 -11.49 -26.04
N GLY A 955 -12.27 -10.44 -26.72
CA GLY A 955 -13.48 -10.46 -27.55
C GLY A 955 -13.28 -11.32 -28.80
N ALA A 956 -12.25 -11.01 -29.59
CA ALA A 956 -11.97 -11.57 -30.91
C ALA A 956 -11.96 -13.10 -30.94
N LYS A 957 -11.36 -13.75 -29.94
CA LYS A 957 -11.27 -15.23 -29.86
C LYS A 957 -12.63 -15.94 -29.92
N ASN A 958 -13.71 -15.28 -29.49
CA ASN A 958 -15.07 -15.86 -29.47
C ASN A 958 -15.91 -15.51 -30.72
N TYR A 959 -15.28 -14.94 -31.75
CA TYR A 959 -15.86 -14.73 -33.09
C TYR A 959 -15.18 -15.66 -34.11
N SER A 960 -15.83 -16.77 -34.45
CA SER A 960 -15.40 -17.76 -35.45
C SER A 960 -16.47 -17.92 -36.55
N GLY A 961 -16.23 -18.81 -37.52
CA GLY A 961 -17.16 -19.06 -38.64
C GLY A 961 -17.34 -17.82 -39.51
N VAL A 962 -18.59 -17.52 -39.89
CA VAL A 962 -18.97 -16.33 -40.69
C VAL A 962 -18.40 -14.99 -40.19
N TRP A 963 -18.03 -14.87 -38.90
CA TRP A 963 -17.43 -13.65 -38.32
C TRP A 963 -15.93 -13.47 -38.58
N LEU A 964 -15.25 -14.44 -39.22
CA LEU A 964 -13.80 -14.46 -39.41
C LEU A 964 -13.25 -13.19 -40.09
N ILE A 965 -13.89 -12.73 -41.17
CA ILE A 965 -13.47 -11.52 -41.90
C ILE A 965 -13.64 -10.26 -41.04
N THR A 966 -14.77 -10.13 -40.33
CA THR A 966 -15.01 -9.02 -39.37
C THR A 966 -13.91 -8.96 -38.30
N ARG A 967 -13.54 -10.12 -37.74
CA ARG A 967 -12.47 -10.23 -36.73
C ARG A 967 -11.12 -9.78 -37.29
N CYS A 968 -10.69 -10.34 -38.42
CA CYS A 968 -9.41 -10.03 -39.03
C CYS A 968 -9.33 -8.57 -39.49
N GLY A 969 -10.39 -8.03 -40.10
CA GLY A 969 -10.47 -6.63 -40.51
C GLY A 969 -10.45 -5.64 -39.34
N ALA A 970 -11.05 -5.98 -38.20
CA ALA A 970 -11.00 -5.15 -36.99
C ALA A 970 -9.62 -5.19 -36.30
N LEU A 971 -8.99 -6.37 -36.19
CA LEU A 971 -7.63 -6.50 -35.65
C LEU A 971 -6.60 -5.78 -36.56
N LEU A 972 -6.75 -5.84 -37.88
CA LEU A 972 -5.90 -5.12 -38.84
C LEU A 972 -6.04 -3.60 -38.71
N LYS A 973 -7.28 -3.08 -38.56
CA LYS A 973 -7.56 -1.65 -38.31
C LYS A 973 -6.90 -1.15 -36.99
N GLY A 974 -6.72 -2.02 -36.00
CA GLY A 974 -6.05 -1.72 -34.73
C GLY A 974 -4.54 -2.00 -34.68
N ASN A 975 -4.00 -2.72 -35.67
CA ASN A 975 -2.66 -3.32 -35.64
C ASN A 975 -2.41 -4.21 -34.40
N TYR A 976 -3.37 -5.12 -34.12
CA TYR A 976 -3.36 -6.02 -32.96
C TYR A 976 -3.20 -7.49 -33.37
N ASP A 977 -2.43 -8.26 -32.61
CA ASP A 977 -2.21 -9.70 -32.81
C ASP A 977 -2.91 -10.53 -31.71
N ILE A 978 -3.71 -11.53 -32.11
CA ILE A 978 -4.50 -12.40 -31.23
C ILE A 978 -3.64 -13.23 -30.25
N ASN A 979 -2.37 -13.46 -30.59
CA ASN A 979 -1.39 -14.22 -29.82
C ASN A 979 -0.77 -13.38 -28.70
N PHE A 980 -0.73 -12.05 -28.82
CA PHE A 980 -0.11 -11.16 -27.84
C PHE A 980 -0.93 -10.94 -26.54
N PHE A 981 -2.08 -11.60 -26.38
CA PHE A 981 -2.91 -11.52 -25.16
C PHE A 981 -2.11 -11.64 -23.84
N ALA A 982 -1.21 -12.64 -23.77
CA ALA A 982 -0.38 -12.86 -22.58
C ALA A 982 0.70 -11.77 -22.40
N LEU A 983 1.23 -11.23 -23.52
CA LEU A 983 2.21 -10.15 -23.54
C LEU A 983 1.58 -8.83 -23.04
N CYS A 984 0.36 -8.49 -23.47
CA CYS A 984 -0.37 -7.31 -23.00
C CYS A 984 -0.55 -7.34 -21.46
N ILE A 985 -1.02 -8.48 -20.92
CA ILE A 985 -1.18 -8.69 -19.48
C ILE A 985 0.18 -8.63 -18.77
N GLY A 986 1.23 -9.24 -19.34
CA GLY A 986 2.60 -9.21 -18.81
C GLY A 986 3.16 -7.78 -18.68
N ILE A 987 3.00 -6.95 -19.70
CA ILE A 987 3.42 -5.54 -19.70
C ILE A 987 2.66 -4.72 -18.66
N MET A 988 1.34 -4.92 -18.54
CA MET A 988 0.52 -4.24 -17.52
C MET A 988 0.93 -4.63 -16.09
N MET A 989 1.20 -5.92 -15.84
CA MET A 989 1.72 -6.39 -14.55
C MET A 989 3.12 -5.85 -14.26
N LEU A 990 4.03 -5.84 -15.25
CA LEU A 990 5.38 -5.28 -15.12
C LEU A 990 5.35 -3.79 -14.77
N ASN A 991 4.48 -3.00 -15.42
CA ASN A 991 4.25 -1.61 -15.07
C ASN A 991 3.72 -1.44 -13.63
N GLY A 992 2.79 -2.29 -13.19
CA GLY A 992 2.30 -2.30 -11.80
C GLY A 992 3.36 -2.64 -10.75
N VAL A 993 4.37 -3.44 -11.09
CA VAL A 993 5.56 -3.69 -10.26
C VAL A 993 6.51 -2.49 -10.30
N LEU A 994 6.77 -1.93 -11.49
CA LEU A 994 7.66 -0.78 -11.69
C LEU A 994 7.20 0.45 -10.89
N PHE A 995 5.92 0.81 -10.98
CA PHE A 995 5.38 1.93 -10.21
C PHE A 995 5.38 1.68 -8.70
N ARG A 996 5.17 0.44 -8.23
CA ARG A 996 5.36 0.08 -6.80
C ARG A 996 6.81 0.22 -6.35
N PHE A 997 7.77 -0.19 -7.19
CA PHE A 997 9.19 -0.02 -6.89
C PHE A 997 9.60 1.46 -6.86
N VAL A 998 9.10 2.28 -7.79
CA VAL A 998 9.26 3.74 -7.77
C VAL A 998 8.62 4.36 -6.52
N ALA A 999 7.44 3.91 -6.10
CA ALA A 999 6.78 4.36 -4.88
C ALA A 999 7.62 4.03 -3.62
N LEU A 1000 8.13 2.80 -3.51
CA LEU A 1000 9.02 2.39 -2.42
C LEU A 1000 10.34 3.18 -2.41
N LEU A 1001 11.00 3.34 -3.56
CA LEU A 1001 12.21 4.16 -3.68
C LEU A 1001 11.94 5.63 -3.31
N SER A 1002 10.78 6.16 -3.65
CA SER A 1002 10.38 7.52 -3.27
C SER A 1002 10.16 7.64 -1.76
N LEU A 1003 9.46 6.69 -1.15
CA LEU A 1003 9.24 6.62 0.30
C LEU A 1003 10.56 6.50 1.11
N LEU A 1004 11.61 5.98 0.47
CA LEU A 1004 12.98 5.90 1.00
C LEU A 1004 13.83 7.14 0.69
N LYS A 1005 13.66 7.80 -0.46
CA LYS A 1005 14.49 8.94 -0.91
C LYS A 1005 13.96 10.32 -0.53
N LEU A 1006 12.65 10.51 -0.40
CA LEU A 1006 12.13 11.68 0.31
C LEU A 1006 12.73 11.66 1.73
N LYS A 1007 13.04 12.84 2.28
CA LYS A 1007 13.65 13.01 3.59
C LYS A 1007 13.25 14.35 4.19
#